data_AF-A0AB34K8G1-F1
#
_entry.id   AF-A0AB34K8G1-F1
#
_cell.length_a   1.000
_cell.length_b   1.000
_cell.length_c   1.000
_cell.angle_alpha   90.00
_cell.angle_beta   90.00
_cell.angle_gamma   90.00
#
_symmetry.space_group_name_H-M   'P 1'
#
loop_
_entity.id
_entity.type
_entity.pdbx_description
1 polymer ?
#
loop_
_entity_poly.entity_id
_entity_poly.type
_entity_poly.pdbx_seq_one_letter_code
_entity_poly.pdbx_strand_id
1 'polypeptide(L)'
;MRLLHWNVFEDGLADTPGSLGISPQFSARFSKVLTVLSGSGTQSPFMGWRETRDFTELPDLVPLDSTARLLGHVGCMYNAVYHAIGGEAVLRPGDIPLGNSLRSLFLHSTLADPSRPPSESNPWLTPDFEQEVARATSGCSPSAAPAAVAAIHTIAQEAFGERYGTLHWSRETALAISKRGTVLLHKWMGLSGEGERRMRGLRPFISPPAQPLEPGAQTALSRFLSTTTVTSCAADNTSRTARLQAEVRALIELELDGEGELRYLKTPTLQSAVRWLLAELCDHARFNPEAPSAVAQFARVDDVAGGPDAWLQLLFPALLHEMVEWTKAAALSNRHAIFCEKACAPFMRMLRCYALVPLSHLLQVAHASPDILSLVEFDSQWRSLPLPPPRRYQAVVGRGTAAVVFDSDLYEQIQIPGVAESAFVRSAREKGEGSSRVSPKNSAVALLRHREEGVVLLVVALHLESGAPSDSSKVRLRADQLRALFAELDTQVALLRAARQSKGTQDSTGAKERAAAAATAPMGGAPYVVIVAGDFNAIREEFVHGNGPSFFNTPGATGVRPPLKRPAADTDTVPAPSPPFAAFHADGRLRLRCDHADDGWIVEATRSDMPVQCTRAGANMVIDFIFVGTIGASQTNDTVGRPHCLCSPSDAEAAADEVEGIRFAVAKWGSDHLPVCADIAPY
;
A
#
# COMPACT_ATOMS: atom_id res chain seq x y z
N MET A 1 16.12 25.35 4.24
CA MET A 1 16.04 23.91 4.54
C MET A 1 15.19 23.20 3.50
N ARG A 2 15.65 22.09 2.94
CA ARG A 2 14.87 21.24 2.02
C ARG A 2 14.31 20.02 2.75
N LEU A 3 13.00 19.85 2.70
CA LEU A 3 12.31 18.68 3.25
C LEU A 3 11.65 17.86 2.15
N LEU A 4 11.87 16.55 2.19
CA LEU A 4 11.29 15.60 1.25
C LEU A 4 10.46 14.58 2.03
N HIS A 5 9.21 14.39 1.63
CA HIS A 5 8.41 13.26 2.07
C HIS A 5 8.38 12.18 0.99
N TRP A 6 8.64 10.94 1.38
CA TRP A 6 8.69 9.79 0.48
C TRP A 6 8.01 8.58 1.13
N ASN A 7 6.99 8.04 0.46
CA ASN A 7 6.47 6.72 0.79
C ASN A 7 7.38 5.66 0.14
N VAL A 8 8.32 5.09 0.90
CA VAL A 8 9.30 4.16 0.33
C VAL A 8 8.72 2.77 0.10
N PHE A 9 7.47 2.54 0.50
CA PHE A 9 6.67 1.38 0.17
C PHE A 9 7.22 0.05 0.72
N GLU A 10 6.47 -0.62 1.60
CA GLU A 10 6.94 -1.87 2.22
C GLU A 10 7.15 -2.99 1.20
N ASP A 11 8.11 -3.88 1.44
CA ASP A 11 8.38 -4.95 0.48
C ASP A 11 7.18 -5.92 0.41
N GLY A 12 6.71 -6.19 -0.82
CA GLY A 12 5.61 -7.12 -1.10
C GLY A 12 4.20 -6.52 -1.25
N LEU A 13 3.93 -5.23 -1.01
CA LEU A 13 2.60 -4.63 -1.28
C LEU A 13 2.34 -4.32 -2.77
N ALA A 14 3.38 -4.25 -3.62
CA ALA A 14 3.29 -3.87 -5.05
C ALA A 14 2.77 -5.00 -5.92
N ASP A 15 2.73 -6.22 -5.37
CA ASP A 15 2.45 -7.43 -6.12
C ASP A 15 1.00 -7.87 -5.96
N THR A 16 0.05 -6.97 -5.70
CA THR A 16 -1.35 -7.37 -5.89
C THR A 16 -1.57 -7.63 -7.40
N PRO A 17 -2.37 -8.63 -7.79
CA PRO A 17 -2.54 -8.95 -9.21
C PRO A 17 -2.98 -7.74 -10.05
N GLY A 18 -3.87 -6.89 -9.49
CA GLY A 18 -4.33 -5.65 -10.14
C GLY A 18 -3.29 -4.54 -10.18
N SER A 19 -2.24 -4.58 -9.36
CA SER A 19 -1.15 -3.59 -9.36
C SER A 19 0.09 -4.04 -10.13
N LEU A 20 0.05 -5.21 -10.80
CA LEU A 20 1.14 -5.67 -11.66
C LEU A 20 1.29 -4.71 -12.84
N GLY A 21 2.42 -4.01 -12.90
CA GLY A 21 2.73 -3.11 -13.99
C GLY A 21 3.10 -3.87 -15.25
N ILE A 22 2.13 -4.19 -16.10
CA ILE A 22 2.33 -4.76 -17.45
C ILE A 22 2.63 -3.65 -18.46
N SER A 23 3.48 -3.87 -19.47
CA SER A 23 3.91 -2.76 -20.33
C SER A 23 2.76 -2.23 -21.17
N PRO A 24 2.64 -0.91 -21.43
CA PRO A 24 1.49 -0.37 -22.16
C PRO A 24 1.36 -0.96 -23.56
N GLN A 25 2.50 -1.17 -24.22
CA GLN A 25 2.55 -1.77 -25.56
C GLN A 25 2.08 -3.22 -25.54
N PHE A 26 2.48 -3.99 -24.52
CA PHE A 26 1.98 -5.34 -24.32
C PHE A 26 0.49 -5.31 -23.96
N SER A 27 0.10 -4.54 -22.95
CA SER A 27 -1.27 -4.45 -22.44
C SER A 27 -2.26 -4.05 -23.54
N ALA A 28 -1.90 -3.10 -24.41
CA ALA A 28 -2.72 -2.70 -25.55
C ALA A 28 -2.85 -3.82 -26.61
N ARG A 29 -1.78 -4.57 -26.89
CA ARG A 29 -1.81 -5.72 -27.81
C ARG A 29 -2.57 -6.90 -27.21
N PHE A 30 -2.36 -7.18 -25.94
CA PHE A 30 -2.97 -8.28 -25.21
C PHE A 30 -4.46 -8.03 -24.98
N SER A 31 -4.86 -6.80 -24.65
CA SER A 31 -6.27 -6.44 -24.53
C SER A 31 -7.03 -6.61 -25.84
N LYS A 32 -6.40 -6.38 -27.01
CA LYS A 32 -7.03 -6.65 -28.31
C LYS A 32 -7.36 -8.12 -28.49
N VAL A 33 -6.45 -9.04 -28.13
CA VAL A 33 -6.74 -10.47 -28.21
C VAL A 33 -7.75 -10.90 -27.13
N LEU A 34 -7.68 -10.36 -25.92
CA LEU A 34 -8.67 -10.62 -24.86
C LEU A 34 -10.08 -10.16 -25.25
N THR A 35 -10.21 -9.03 -25.94
CA THR A 35 -11.51 -8.56 -26.47
C THR A 35 -12.13 -9.62 -27.39
N VAL A 36 -11.35 -10.22 -28.29
CA VAL A 36 -11.81 -11.29 -29.18
C VAL A 36 -12.09 -12.58 -28.41
N LEU A 37 -11.18 -12.99 -27.52
CA LEU A 37 -11.34 -14.22 -26.73
C LEU A 37 -12.50 -14.14 -25.74
N SER A 38 -12.91 -12.95 -25.32
CA SER A 38 -14.09 -12.79 -24.47
C SER A 38 -15.38 -13.20 -25.21
N GLY A 39 -15.43 -13.24 -26.54
CA GLY A 39 -16.62 -13.62 -27.31
C GLY A 39 -16.72 -15.12 -27.62
N SER A 40 -17.90 -15.72 -27.43
CA SER A 40 -18.16 -17.16 -27.67
C SER A 40 -18.45 -17.56 -29.13
N GLY A 41 -18.27 -16.67 -30.11
CA GLY A 41 -18.79 -16.84 -31.47
C GLY A 41 -20.31 -16.56 -31.62
N THR A 42 -21.08 -16.69 -30.53
CA THR A 42 -22.49 -16.25 -30.43
C THR A 42 -22.65 -14.87 -29.76
N GLN A 43 -21.56 -14.10 -29.68
CA GLN A 43 -21.47 -12.77 -29.04
C GLN A 43 -21.76 -12.73 -27.53
N SER A 44 -21.77 -13.86 -26.82
CA SER A 44 -21.87 -13.85 -25.35
C SER A 44 -20.48 -13.58 -24.73
N PRO A 45 -20.32 -12.51 -23.93
CA PRO A 45 -19.04 -12.18 -23.32
C PRO A 45 -18.68 -13.17 -22.21
N PHE A 46 -17.39 -13.47 -22.08
CA PHE A 46 -16.82 -14.16 -20.94
C PHE A 46 -16.75 -13.18 -19.77
N MET A 47 -17.64 -13.37 -18.81
CA MET A 47 -17.79 -12.49 -17.65
C MET A 47 -16.87 -12.93 -16.51
N GLY A 48 -16.37 -11.94 -15.77
CA GLY A 48 -15.73 -12.10 -14.48
C GLY A 48 -16.12 -10.94 -13.56
N TRP A 49 -15.45 -10.84 -12.43
CA TRP A 49 -15.67 -9.76 -11.46
C TRP A 49 -14.72 -8.60 -11.67
N ARG A 50 -15.27 -7.40 -11.51
CA ARG A 50 -14.48 -6.17 -11.39
C ARG A 50 -13.68 -6.22 -10.10
N GLU A 51 -12.44 -5.75 -10.18
CA GLU A 51 -11.63 -5.55 -8.99
C GLU A 51 -12.37 -4.67 -7.97
N THR A 52 -12.37 -5.10 -6.72
CA THR A 52 -12.94 -4.31 -5.62
C THR A 52 -12.05 -4.46 -4.38
N ARG A 53 -12.02 -3.40 -3.57
CA ARG A 53 -11.48 -3.43 -2.20
C ARG A 53 -12.60 -3.48 -1.16
N ASP A 54 -13.83 -3.25 -1.59
CA ASP A 54 -15.04 -3.34 -0.79
C ASP A 54 -15.74 -4.66 -1.11
N PHE A 55 -15.59 -5.63 -0.21
CA PHE A 55 -16.19 -6.95 -0.32
C PHE A 55 -17.53 -7.05 0.39
N THR A 56 -18.04 -5.94 0.94
CA THR A 56 -19.30 -5.96 1.70
C THR A 56 -20.49 -6.42 0.86
N GLU A 57 -20.36 -6.32 -0.46
CA GLU A 57 -21.27 -6.81 -1.50
C GLU A 57 -20.51 -7.68 -2.52
N LEU A 58 -21.24 -8.40 -3.37
CA LEU A 58 -20.62 -9.09 -4.52
C LEU A 58 -20.10 -8.03 -5.51
N PRO A 59 -18.90 -8.22 -6.11
CA PRO A 59 -18.38 -7.26 -7.06
C PRO A 59 -19.20 -7.25 -8.36
N ASP A 60 -19.21 -6.10 -9.04
CA ASP A 60 -19.86 -5.96 -10.35
C ASP A 60 -19.28 -6.95 -11.37
N LEU A 61 -20.14 -7.43 -12.26
CA LEU A 61 -19.74 -8.27 -13.38
C LEU A 61 -19.26 -7.42 -14.54
N VAL A 62 -18.13 -7.83 -15.12
CA VAL A 62 -17.55 -7.19 -16.30
C VAL A 62 -17.05 -8.24 -17.29
N PRO A 63 -17.10 -7.96 -18.61
CA PRO A 63 -16.40 -8.78 -19.59
C PRO A 63 -14.89 -8.77 -19.31
N LEU A 64 -14.23 -9.94 -19.37
CA LEU A 64 -12.78 -10.06 -19.26
C LEU A 64 -12.10 -9.79 -20.63
N ASP A 65 -12.29 -8.58 -21.13
CA ASP A 65 -11.90 -8.13 -22.48
C ASP A 65 -10.57 -7.35 -22.52
N SER A 66 -9.89 -7.21 -21.39
CA SER A 66 -8.68 -6.39 -21.23
C SER A 66 -7.75 -6.94 -20.15
N THR A 67 -6.46 -6.62 -20.25
CA THR A 67 -5.44 -7.08 -19.29
C THR A 67 -5.80 -6.66 -17.87
N ALA A 68 -6.22 -5.41 -17.69
CA ALA A 68 -6.62 -4.87 -16.39
C ALA A 68 -7.80 -5.62 -15.77
N ARG A 69 -8.82 -5.99 -16.57
CA ARG A 69 -9.97 -6.76 -16.06
C ARG A 69 -9.62 -8.22 -15.75
N LEU A 70 -8.78 -8.85 -16.58
CA LEU A 70 -8.28 -10.21 -16.32
C LEU A 70 -7.51 -10.26 -14.99
N LEU A 71 -6.54 -9.36 -14.80
CA LEU A 71 -5.74 -9.29 -13.59
C LEU A 71 -6.54 -8.79 -12.38
N GLY A 72 -7.45 -7.84 -12.57
CA GLY A 72 -8.37 -7.36 -11.55
C GLY A 72 -9.31 -8.47 -11.04
N HIS A 73 -9.74 -9.39 -11.90
CA HIS A 73 -10.50 -10.56 -11.50
C HIS A 73 -9.70 -11.51 -10.61
N VAL A 74 -8.42 -11.75 -10.93
CA VAL A 74 -7.49 -12.49 -10.04
C VAL A 74 -7.25 -11.69 -8.75
N GLY A 75 -7.22 -10.36 -8.84
CA GLY A 75 -7.16 -9.43 -7.71
C GLY A 75 -8.32 -9.61 -6.73
N CYS A 76 -9.53 -9.93 -7.20
CA CYS A 76 -10.65 -10.29 -6.33
C CYS A 76 -10.33 -11.52 -5.46
N MET A 77 -9.74 -12.57 -6.03
CA MET A 77 -9.31 -13.75 -5.26
C MET A 77 -8.21 -13.39 -4.26
N TYR A 78 -7.23 -12.59 -4.71
CA TYR A 78 -6.18 -12.09 -3.84
C TYR A 78 -6.72 -11.35 -2.62
N ASN A 79 -7.62 -10.40 -2.82
CA ASN A 79 -8.20 -9.63 -1.73
C ASN A 79 -9.16 -10.45 -0.85
N ALA A 80 -9.90 -11.39 -1.44
CA ALA A 80 -10.87 -12.23 -0.75
C ALA A 80 -10.21 -13.29 0.17
N VAL A 81 -9.10 -13.89 -0.29
CA VAL A 81 -8.40 -14.99 0.39
C VAL A 81 -7.07 -14.51 0.96
N TYR A 82 -6.14 -14.11 0.09
CA TYR A 82 -4.72 -13.98 0.45
C TYR A 82 -4.37 -12.72 1.23
N HIS A 83 -4.97 -11.58 0.90
CA HIS A 83 -4.77 -10.34 1.66
C HIS A 83 -5.19 -10.53 3.13
N ALA A 84 -6.28 -11.24 3.36
CA ALA A 84 -6.74 -11.62 4.68
C ALA A 84 -5.80 -12.60 5.39
N ILE A 85 -5.30 -13.60 4.66
CA ILE A 85 -4.46 -14.69 5.17
C ILE A 85 -3.01 -14.25 5.42
N GLY A 86 -2.51 -13.22 4.74
CA GLY A 86 -1.11 -12.82 4.80
C GLY A 86 -0.83 -11.33 4.97
N GLY A 87 -1.82 -10.43 4.98
CA GLY A 87 -1.51 -9.02 5.31
C GLY A 87 -1.21 -8.82 6.79
N GLU A 88 -1.88 -9.58 7.65
CA GLU A 88 -1.94 -9.32 9.10
C GLU A 88 -2.08 -10.59 9.94
N ALA A 89 -1.92 -11.76 9.34
CA ALA A 89 -2.00 -13.01 10.08
C ALA A 89 -0.84 -13.10 11.07
N VAL A 90 -1.16 -13.58 12.27
CA VAL A 90 -0.21 -13.88 13.34
C VAL A 90 -0.45 -15.33 13.74
N LEU A 91 0.61 -16.08 14.06
CA LEU A 91 0.47 -17.48 14.49
C LEU A 91 -0.50 -17.64 15.67
N ARG A 92 -0.52 -16.64 16.57
CA ARG A 92 -1.49 -16.47 17.65
C ARG A 92 -1.71 -14.97 17.94
N PRO A 93 -2.81 -14.57 18.60
CA PRO A 93 -3.00 -13.17 18.99
C PRO A 93 -1.83 -12.66 19.85
N GLY A 94 -1.08 -11.68 19.33
CA GLY A 94 0.10 -11.10 19.98
C GLY A 94 1.45 -11.78 19.64
N ASP A 95 1.43 -12.80 18.79
CA ASP A 95 2.62 -13.50 18.29
C ASP A 95 3.16 -12.89 16.98
N ILE A 96 4.06 -13.64 16.34
CA ILE A 96 4.90 -13.29 15.20
C ILE A 96 4.03 -13.11 13.95
N PRO A 97 4.17 -11.98 13.23
CA PRO A 97 3.47 -11.76 11.98
C PRO A 97 3.92 -12.77 10.92
N LEU A 98 2.96 -13.51 10.37
CA LEU A 98 3.13 -14.49 9.29
C LEU A 98 3.20 -13.85 7.90
N GLY A 99 3.00 -12.53 7.85
CA GLY A 99 2.27 -11.88 6.78
C GLY A 99 2.80 -12.15 5.37
N ASN A 100 3.94 -11.58 5.03
CA ASN A 100 4.44 -11.61 3.66
C ASN A 100 4.98 -12.97 3.23
N SER A 101 5.37 -13.85 4.16
CA SER A 101 5.85 -15.20 3.84
C SER A 101 4.76 -16.09 3.25
N LEU A 102 3.50 -15.96 3.71
CA LEU A 102 2.39 -16.71 3.11
C LEU A 102 1.88 -16.05 1.83
N ARG A 103 1.98 -14.71 1.71
CA ARG A 103 1.66 -14.00 0.46
C ARG A 103 2.61 -14.39 -0.66
N SER A 104 3.90 -14.61 -0.35
CA SER A 104 4.88 -14.97 -1.37
C SER A 104 4.62 -16.34 -1.98
N LEU A 105 4.03 -17.27 -1.22
CA LEU A 105 3.56 -18.54 -1.77
C LEU A 105 2.51 -18.32 -2.89
N PHE A 106 1.66 -17.31 -2.80
CA PHE A 106 0.71 -17.00 -3.86
C PHE A 106 1.35 -16.19 -5.00
N LEU A 107 2.05 -15.11 -4.64
CA LEU A 107 2.50 -14.07 -5.56
C LEU A 107 3.80 -14.42 -6.31
N HIS A 108 4.74 -15.09 -5.64
CA HIS A 108 6.09 -15.33 -6.16
C HIS A 108 6.31 -16.80 -6.55
N SER A 109 5.27 -17.64 -6.48
CA SER A 109 5.35 -19.00 -7.01
C SER A 109 5.55 -18.99 -8.52
N THR A 110 6.58 -19.70 -8.98
CA THR A 110 6.93 -19.82 -10.40
C THR A 110 7.29 -21.25 -10.76
N LEU A 111 7.14 -21.62 -12.03
CA LEU A 111 7.70 -22.87 -12.54
C LEU A 111 9.22 -22.80 -12.59
N ALA A 112 9.90 -23.94 -12.37
CA ALA A 112 11.34 -24.08 -12.56
C ALA A 112 11.78 -23.68 -13.98
N ASP A 113 10.96 -24.03 -14.98
CA ASP A 113 11.05 -23.57 -16.36
C ASP A 113 9.68 -23.00 -16.81
N PRO A 114 9.54 -21.65 -16.84
CA PRO A 114 8.33 -20.96 -17.28
C PRO A 114 7.86 -21.29 -18.70
N SER A 115 8.75 -21.81 -19.56
CA SER A 115 8.43 -22.13 -20.96
C SER A 115 7.79 -23.52 -21.12
N ARG A 116 7.77 -24.32 -20.06
CA ARG A 116 7.28 -25.70 -20.07
C ARG A 116 6.03 -25.83 -19.20
N PRO A 117 5.12 -26.79 -19.49
CA PRO A 117 3.99 -27.07 -18.62
C PRO A 117 4.47 -27.61 -17.25
N PRO A 118 3.65 -27.45 -16.19
CA PRO A 118 3.92 -28.06 -14.89
C PRO A 118 4.05 -29.59 -15.01
N SER A 119 5.06 -30.16 -14.36
CA SER A 119 5.28 -31.62 -14.29
C SER A 119 6.15 -31.96 -13.08
N GLU A 120 6.35 -33.25 -12.79
CA GLU A 120 7.33 -33.68 -11.77
C GLU A 120 8.77 -33.22 -12.09
N SER A 121 9.08 -33.02 -13.38
CA SER A 121 10.36 -32.49 -13.85
C SER A 121 10.39 -30.97 -14.05
N ASN A 122 9.26 -30.30 -13.81
CA ASN A 122 9.10 -28.84 -13.86
C ASN A 122 8.16 -28.40 -12.73
N PRO A 123 8.58 -28.54 -11.45
CA PRO A 123 7.75 -28.23 -10.30
C PRO A 123 7.58 -26.72 -10.11
N TRP A 124 6.60 -26.35 -9.30
CA TRP A 124 6.48 -25.00 -8.79
C TRP A 124 7.48 -24.75 -7.67
N LEU A 125 8.10 -23.57 -7.69
CA LEU A 125 9.10 -23.09 -6.77
C LEU A 125 8.65 -21.77 -6.14
N THR A 126 9.13 -21.49 -4.94
CA THR A 126 8.87 -20.24 -4.21
C THR A 126 10.20 -19.56 -3.85
N PRO A 127 10.91 -18.99 -4.84
CA PRO A 127 12.29 -18.53 -4.69
C PRO A 127 12.49 -17.50 -3.57
N ASP A 128 11.47 -16.67 -3.32
CA ASP A 128 11.54 -15.60 -2.32
C ASP A 128 11.07 -16.05 -0.92
N PHE A 129 10.59 -17.28 -0.77
CA PHE A 129 9.97 -17.75 0.47
C PHE A 129 10.93 -17.70 1.66
N GLU A 130 12.14 -18.25 1.53
CA GLU A 130 13.13 -18.24 2.62
C GLU A 130 13.53 -16.82 3.03
N GLN A 131 13.63 -15.92 2.05
CA GLN A 131 13.91 -14.52 2.32
C GLN A 131 12.76 -13.89 3.11
N GLU A 132 11.51 -14.18 2.76
CA GLU A 132 10.33 -13.73 3.48
C GLU A 132 10.20 -14.33 4.89
N VAL A 133 10.58 -15.60 5.10
CA VAL A 133 10.60 -16.21 6.44
C VAL A 133 11.63 -15.50 7.33
N ALA A 134 12.82 -15.23 6.79
CA ALA A 134 13.85 -14.48 7.50
C ALA A 134 13.37 -13.07 7.86
N ARG A 135 12.63 -12.39 6.96
CA ARG A 135 12.02 -11.08 7.21
C ARG A 135 10.97 -11.14 8.32
N ALA A 136 10.02 -12.07 8.23
CA ALA A 136 8.94 -12.23 9.20
C ALA A 136 9.48 -12.49 10.63
N THR A 137 10.64 -13.12 10.74
CA THR A 137 11.23 -13.52 12.02
C THR A 137 12.34 -12.59 12.51
N SER A 138 12.73 -11.57 11.75
CA SER A 138 13.86 -10.68 12.08
C SER A 138 13.68 -9.89 13.39
N GLY A 139 12.42 -9.64 13.79
CA GLY A 139 12.07 -8.96 15.04
C GLY A 139 11.91 -9.88 16.26
N CYS A 140 12.07 -11.19 16.09
CA CYS A 140 11.87 -12.17 17.16
C CYS A 140 13.07 -12.19 18.12
N SER A 141 12.83 -12.52 19.39
CA SER A 141 13.94 -12.83 20.29
C SER A 141 14.72 -14.04 19.76
N PRO A 142 16.04 -14.14 20.03
CA PRO A 142 16.85 -15.28 19.58
C PRO A 142 16.29 -16.64 20.04
N SER A 143 15.56 -16.69 21.16
CA SER A 143 14.92 -17.90 21.67
C SER A 143 13.59 -18.24 20.98
N ALA A 144 12.87 -17.25 20.43
CA ALA A 144 11.57 -17.45 19.77
C ALA A 144 11.71 -17.66 18.25
N ALA A 145 12.75 -17.12 17.62
CA ALA A 145 12.94 -17.18 16.17
C ALA A 145 12.94 -18.62 15.60
N PRO A 146 13.62 -19.63 16.19
CA PRO A 146 13.62 -20.98 15.63
C PRO A 146 12.24 -21.64 15.59
N ALA A 147 11.43 -21.44 16.64
CA ALA A 147 10.07 -21.97 16.72
C ALA A 147 9.14 -21.30 15.69
N ALA A 148 9.35 -20.00 15.46
CA ALA A 148 8.61 -19.22 14.46
C ALA A 148 8.89 -19.69 13.04
N VAL A 149 10.17 -19.82 12.71
CA VAL A 149 10.65 -20.34 11.42
C VAL A 149 10.03 -21.72 11.18
N ALA A 150 10.16 -22.64 12.15
CA ALA A 150 9.59 -23.98 12.03
C ALA A 150 8.07 -23.96 11.80
N ALA A 151 7.32 -23.12 12.52
CA ALA A 151 5.87 -23.00 12.33
C ALA A 151 5.50 -22.46 10.94
N ILE A 152 6.23 -21.46 10.43
CA ILE A 152 6.01 -20.91 9.08
C ILE A 152 6.29 -21.97 8.02
N HIS A 153 7.38 -22.74 8.14
CA HIS A 153 7.67 -23.83 7.21
C HIS A 153 6.61 -24.92 7.25
N THR A 154 6.12 -25.32 8.44
CA THR A 154 5.06 -26.31 8.56
C THR A 154 3.80 -25.84 7.82
N ILE A 155 3.36 -24.60 8.04
CA ILE A 155 2.19 -24.05 7.33
C ILE A 155 2.44 -24.02 5.82
N ALA A 156 3.62 -23.62 5.37
CA ALA A 156 3.94 -23.57 3.95
C ALA A 156 3.97 -24.97 3.31
N GLN A 157 4.52 -25.97 3.99
CA GLN A 157 4.55 -27.36 3.51
C GLN A 157 3.15 -27.97 3.46
N GLU A 158 2.29 -27.66 4.43
CA GLU A 158 0.89 -28.10 4.43
C GLU A 158 0.08 -27.38 3.35
N ALA A 159 0.37 -26.10 3.11
CA ALA A 159 -0.38 -25.29 2.16
C ALA A 159 0.06 -25.51 0.71
N PHE A 160 1.35 -25.59 0.42
CA PHE A 160 1.85 -25.50 -0.95
C PHE A 160 1.89 -26.85 -1.66
N GLY A 161 1.00 -27.01 -2.65
CA GLY A 161 1.00 -28.11 -3.60
C GLY A 161 1.95 -27.85 -4.77
N GLU A 162 3.22 -28.23 -4.62
CA GLU A 162 4.31 -28.01 -5.60
C GLU A 162 4.01 -28.52 -7.02
N ARG A 163 3.15 -29.53 -7.16
CA ARG A 163 2.83 -30.14 -8.47
C ARG A 163 1.91 -29.28 -9.34
N TYR A 164 1.02 -28.49 -8.72
CA TYR A 164 -0.04 -27.76 -9.43
C TYR A 164 -0.02 -26.26 -9.16
N GLY A 165 0.88 -25.79 -8.31
CA GLY A 165 0.93 -24.40 -7.90
C GLY A 165 -0.39 -24.05 -7.23
N THR A 166 -0.80 -24.85 -6.26
CA THR A 166 -2.03 -24.68 -5.49
C THR A 166 -1.71 -24.50 -4.02
N LEU A 167 -2.56 -23.75 -3.34
CA LEU A 167 -2.50 -23.47 -1.92
C LEU A 167 -3.72 -24.10 -1.24
N HIS A 168 -3.46 -24.94 -0.25
CA HIS A 168 -4.42 -25.74 0.48
C HIS A 168 -4.49 -25.27 1.94
N TRP A 169 -5.60 -24.64 2.30
CA TRP A 169 -5.80 -24.11 3.64
C TRP A 169 -6.76 -25.02 4.39
N SER A 170 -6.27 -25.74 5.41
CA SER A 170 -7.13 -26.53 6.29
C SER A 170 -8.19 -25.63 6.95
N ARG A 171 -9.32 -26.18 7.42
CA ARG A 171 -10.32 -25.42 8.19
C ARG A 171 -9.67 -24.66 9.35
N GLU A 172 -8.81 -25.34 10.11
CA GLU A 172 -8.13 -24.76 11.25
C GLU A 172 -7.24 -23.59 10.83
N THR A 173 -6.40 -23.79 9.81
CA THR A 173 -5.54 -22.76 9.25
C THR A 173 -6.36 -21.57 8.73
N ALA A 174 -7.37 -21.82 7.89
CA ALA A 174 -8.25 -20.80 7.33
C ALA A 174 -8.98 -20.00 8.41
N LEU A 175 -9.45 -20.63 9.48
CA LEU A 175 -10.09 -19.95 10.61
C LEU A 175 -9.08 -19.18 11.47
N ALA A 176 -7.94 -19.79 11.79
CA ALA A 176 -6.92 -19.22 12.67
C ALA A 176 -6.26 -17.97 12.08
N ILE A 177 -6.02 -17.96 10.77
CA ILE A 177 -5.37 -16.85 10.08
C ILE A 177 -6.37 -15.85 9.48
N SER A 178 -7.67 -16.16 9.54
CA SER A 178 -8.71 -15.19 9.20
C SER A 178 -8.76 -14.08 10.24
N LYS A 179 -8.33 -12.87 9.86
CA LYS A 179 -8.61 -11.66 10.65
C LYS A 179 -10.12 -11.58 10.90
N ARG A 180 -10.54 -11.02 12.06
CA ARG A 180 -11.96 -10.73 12.38
C ARG A 180 -12.71 -10.28 11.12
N GLY A 181 -13.60 -11.11 10.59
CA GLY A 181 -14.47 -10.71 9.48
C GLY A 181 -13.83 -10.75 8.08
N THR A 182 -12.92 -11.68 7.77
CA THR A 182 -12.60 -11.97 6.35
C THR A 182 -13.89 -12.07 5.56
N VAL A 183 -14.06 -11.14 4.63
CA VAL A 183 -15.37 -10.90 4.04
C VAL A 183 -15.81 -12.08 3.19
N LEU A 184 -14.82 -12.77 2.58
CA LEU A 184 -15.03 -14.06 1.95
C LEU A 184 -15.52 -15.12 2.95
N LEU A 185 -14.86 -15.38 4.07
CA LEU A 185 -15.28 -16.47 4.97
C LEU A 185 -16.57 -16.13 5.74
N HIS A 186 -16.76 -14.87 6.13
CA HIS A 186 -17.86 -14.44 6.99
C HIS A 186 -19.08 -13.91 6.24
N LYS A 187 -18.91 -13.08 5.19
CA LYS A 187 -20.04 -12.49 4.45
C LYS A 187 -20.42 -13.31 3.23
N TRP A 188 -19.45 -13.79 2.46
CA TRP A 188 -19.73 -14.64 1.31
C TRP A 188 -20.00 -16.06 1.84
N MET A 189 -19.04 -16.74 2.46
CA MET A 189 -19.15 -18.14 2.87
C MET A 189 -19.86 -18.39 4.20
N GLY A 190 -20.14 -17.38 5.03
CA GLY A 190 -21.02 -17.49 6.20
C GLY A 190 -20.50 -18.33 7.39
N LEU A 191 -19.20 -18.32 7.68
CA LEU A 191 -18.54 -19.17 8.69
C LEU A 191 -18.46 -18.60 10.14
N SER A 192 -19.03 -17.43 10.45
CA SER A 192 -19.14 -16.98 11.86
C SER A 192 -20.33 -17.62 12.55
N GLY A 193 -20.08 -18.27 13.69
CA GLY A 193 -21.12 -18.86 14.57
C GLY A 193 -22.21 -17.90 15.05
N GLU A 194 -22.08 -16.59 14.84
CA GLU A 194 -23.19 -15.64 14.97
C GLU A 194 -24.02 -15.61 13.67
N GLY A 195 -24.82 -16.65 13.48
CA GLY A 195 -25.85 -16.72 12.45
C GLY A 195 -25.65 -17.86 11.45
N GLU A 196 -26.16 -19.04 11.82
CA GLU A 196 -26.37 -20.26 11.01
C GLU A 196 -27.19 -20.07 9.69
N ARG A 197 -27.36 -18.84 9.18
CA ARG A 197 -28.22 -18.52 8.04
C ARG A 197 -27.49 -18.04 6.79
N ARG A 198 -26.19 -17.69 6.83
CA ARG A 198 -25.49 -17.12 5.65
C ARG A 198 -24.72 -18.12 4.79
N MET A 199 -24.33 -19.29 5.30
CA MET A 199 -23.99 -20.39 4.40
C MET A 199 -25.18 -20.70 3.49
N ARG A 200 -26.43 -20.57 3.96
CA ARG A 200 -27.65 -20.67 3.11
C ARG A 200 -27.87 -19.51 2.14
N GLY A 201 -27.05 -18.45 2.17
CA GLY A 201 -27.08 -17.31 1.26
C GLY A 201 -26.10 -17.44 0.09
N LEU A 202 -24.97 -18.15 0.28
CA LEU A 202 -24.15 -18.67 -0.81
C LEU A 202 -24.54 -20.07 -1.28
N ARG A 203 -25.20 -20.88 -0.46
CA ARG A 203 -25.83 -22.15 -0.88
C ARG A 203 -26.78 -22.03 -2.07
N PRO A 204 -27.56 -20.94 -2.29
CA PRO A 204 -28.35 -20.67 -3.49
C PRO A 204 -27.46 -20.34 -4.70
N PHE A 205 -26.21 -19.95 -4.48
CA PHE A 205 -25.25 -19.64 -5.51
C PHE A 205 -24.30 -20.82 -5.82
N ILE A 206 -24.08 -21.69 -4.83
CA ILE A 206 -23.29 -22.94 -4.84
C ILE A 206 -24.19 -24.16 -5.17
N SER A 207 -25.51 -24.02 -5.03
CA SER A 207 -26.55 -24.94 -5.45
C SER A 207 -27.76 -24.11 -5.88
N PRO A 208 -28.44 -24.42 -6.99
CA PRO A 208 -29.29 -23.45 -7.69
C PRO A 208 -30.32 -22.77 -6.78
N PRO A 209 -30.51 -21.44 -6.90
CA PRO A 209 -31.32 -20.64 -5.99
C PRO A 209 -32.83 -20.80 -6.25
N ALA A 210 -33.65 -20.42 -5.26
CA ALA A 210 -35.11 -20.29 -5.43
C ALA A 210 -35.54 -19.13 -6.35
N GLN A 211 -34.62 -18.19 -6.65
CA GLN A 211 -34.77 -17.18 -7.70
C GLN A 211 -33.49 -17.17 -8.55
N PRO A 212 -33.56 -17.41 -9.87
CA PRO A 212 -32.38 -17.44 -10.73
C PRO A 212 -31.68 -16.07 -10.75
N LEU A 213 -30.35 -16.10 -10.63
CA LEU A 213 -29.52 -14.95 -10.97
C LEU A 213 -29.69 -14.60 -12.45
N GLU A 214 -29.35 -13.37 -12.82
CA GLU A 214 -29.05 -13.05 -14.21
C GLU A 214 -28.05 -14.10 -14.75
N PRO A 215 -28.31 -14.71 -15.93
CA PRO A 215 -27.50 -15.83 -16.43
C PRO A 215 -25.99 -15.57 -16.41
N GLY A 216 -25.56 -14.34 -16.73
CA GLY A 216 -24.15 -13.96 -16.72
C GLY A 216 -23.50 -13.97 -15.33
N ALA A 217 -24.26 -13.64 -14.28
CA ALA A 217 -23.79 -13.67 -12.90
C ALA A 217 -23.58 -15.09 -12.41
N GLN A 218 -24.51 -15.97 -12.74
CA GLN A 218 -24.43 -17.38 -12.39
C GLN A 218 -23.21 -18.06 -13.05
N THR A 219 -22.96 -17.77 -14.34
CA THR A 219 -21.81 -18.31 -15.05
C THR A 219 -20.48 -17.79 -14.49
N ALA A 220 -20.35 -16.49 -14.26
CA ALA A 220 -19.11 -15.91 -13.70
C ALA A 220 -18.82 -16.45 -12.30
N LEU A 221 -19.85 -16.58 -11.46
CA LEU A 221 -19.72 -17.11 -10.11
C LEU A 221 -19.37 -18.60 -10.10
N SER A 222 -19.94 -19.40 -11.01
CA SER A 222 -19.59 -20.83 -11.15
C SER A 222 -18.17 -21.06 -11.63
N ARG A 223 -17.58 -20.12 -12.37
CA ARG A 223 -16.15 -20.18 -12.77
C ARG A 223 -15.25 -19.71 -11.64
N PHE A 224 -15.69 -18.70 -10.88
CA PHE A 224 -14.93 -18.20 -9.75
C PHE A 224 -14.89 -19.17 -8.56
N LEU A 225 -16.02 -19.83 -8.25
CA LEU A 225 -16.15 -20.77 -7.12
C LEU A 225 -16.49 -22.20 -7.58
N SER A 226 -15.81 -23.19 -7.01
CA SER A 226 -16.18 -24.61 -7.08
C SER A 226 -16.42 -25.16 -5.67
N THR A 227 -17.37 -26.10 -5.51
CA THR A 227 -17.64 -26.76 -4.23
C THR A 227 -17.78 -28.25 -4.39
N THR A 228 -17.06 -28.99 -3.54
CA THR A 228 -17.11 -30.46 -3.47
C THR A 228 -17.66 -30.86 -2.11
N THR A 229 -18.78 -31.60 -2.09
CA THR A 229 -19.33 -32.18 -0.85
C THR A 229 -18.86 -33.62 -0.70
N VAL A 230 -18.25 -33.94 0.44
CA VAL A 230 -17.90 -35.31 0.79
C VAL A 230 -19.05 -35.90 1.59
N THR A 231 -19.89 -36.68 0.91
CA THR A 231 -20.82 -37.57 1.60
C THR A 231 -20.02 -38.65 2.33
N SER A 232 -20.19 -38.74 3.65
CA SER A 232 -19.53 -39.76 4.46
C SER A 232 -20.05 -41.13 4.05
N CYS A 233 -19.21 -41.89 3.36
CA CYS A 233 -19.29 -43.33 3.28
C CYS A 233 -17.86 -43.84 3.42
N ALA A 234 -17.67 -44.66 4.44
CA ALA A 234 -16.40 -45.17 4.89
C ALA A 234 -15.59 -45.85 3.76
N ALA A 235 -14.26 -45.77 3.91
CA ALA A 235 -13.26 -46.58 3.26
C ALA A 235 -13.05 -46.37 1.74
N ASP A 236 -12.50 -45.21 1.35
CA ASP A 236 -11.33 -45.16 0.45
C ASP A 236 -10.68 -43.75 0.42
N ASN A 237 -10.14 -43.28 1.55
CA ASN A 237 -9.54 -41.95 1.65
C ASN A 237 -8.26 -41.78 0.79
N THR A 238 -7.63 -42.87 0.36
CA THR A 238 -6.40 -42.83 -0.44
C THR A 238 -6.66 -42.52 -1.93
N SER A 239 -7.78 -42.99 -2.49
CA SER A 239 -8.13 -42.86 -3.90
C SER A 239 -8.75 -41.50 -4.25
N ARG A 240 -9.52 -40.90 -3.32
CA ARG A 240 -10.26 -39.64 -3.56
C ARG A 240 -9.37 -38.40 -3.40
N THR A 241 -8.43 -38.41 -2.46
CA THR A 241 -7.37 -37.40 -2.31
C THR A 241 -6.46 -37.35 -3.54
N ALA A 242 -6.19 -38.52 -4.17
CA ALA A 242 -5.47 -38.61 -5.44
C ALA A 242 -6.24 -38.06 -6.65
N ARG A 243 -7.59 -38.05 -6.62
CA ARG A 243 -8.43 -37.45 -7.68
C ARG A 243 -8.67 -35.95 -7.50
N LEU A 244 -8.63 -35.43 -6.27
CA LEU A 244 -8.71 -33.98 -5.96
C LEU A 244 -7.39 -33.23 -6.20
N GLN A 245 -6.29 -33.98 -6.34
CA GLN A 245 -5.04 -33.48 -6.90
C GLN A 245 -5.14 -33.24 -8.42
N ALA A 246 -6.21 -33.62 -9.12
CA ALA A 246 -6.35 -33.37 -10.56
C ALA A 246 -6.87 -31.95 -10.84
N GLU A 247 -5.94 -31.08 -11.27
CA GLU A 247 -6.14 -29.74 -11.85
C GLU A 247 -6.91 -28.72 -10.98
N VAL A 248 -6.73 -27.44 -11.31
CA VAL A 248 -7.49 -26.33 -10.69
C VAL A 248 -8.78 -26.18 -11.49
N ARG A 249 -9.93 -26.23 -10.81
CA ARG A 249 -11.26 -26.16 -11.45
C ARG A 249 -11.94 -24.80 -11.31
N ALA A 250 -11.47 -24.00 -10.37
CA ALA A 250 -11.95 -22.67 -10.08
C ALA A 250 -10.85 -21.88 -9.37
N LEU A 251 -10.99 -20.56 -9.32
CA LEU A 251 -10.09 -19.71 -8.54
C LEU A 251 -10.22 -19.97 -7.03
N ILE A 252 -11.41 -20.37 -6.57
CA ILE A 252 -11.61 -20.79 -5.19
C ILE A 252 -12.37 -22.12 -5.17
N GLU A 253 -11.77 -23.14 -4.58
CA GLU A 253 -12.38 -24.45 -4.38
C GLU A 253 -12.61 -24.71 -2.88
N LEU A 254 -13.82 -25.11 -2.53
CA LEU A 254 -14.23 -25.42 -1.16
C LEU A 254 -14.55 -26.91 -1.03
N GLU A 255 -13.95 -27.59 -0.06
CA GLU A 255 -14.42 -28.90 0.37
C GLU A 255 -15.27 -28.78 1.63
N LEU A 256 -16.50 -29.29 1.56
CA LEU A 256 -17.43 -29.36 2.68
C LEU A 256 -17.62 -30.81 3.13
N ASP A 257 -17.82 -31.02 4.43
CA ASP A 257 -18.19 -32.33 4.98
C ASP A 257 -19.69 -32.66 4.76
N GLY A 258 -20.12 -33.81 5.30
CA GLY A 258 -21.50 -34.27 5.18
C GLY A 258 -22.53 -33.40 5.90
N GLU A 259 -22.09 -32.53 6.81
CA GLU A 259 -22.94 -31.56 7.53
C GLU A 259 -22.94 -30.19 6.84
N GLY A 260 -22.07 -30.01 5.83
CA GLY A 260 -21.90 -28.77 5.08
C GLY A 260 -20.85 -27.83 5.66
N GLU A 261 -20.07 -28.27 6.65
CA GLU A 261 -19.01 -27.47 7.27
C GLU A 261 -17.74 -27.49 6.42
N LEU A 262 -16.99 -26.37 6.41
CA LEU A 262 -15.74 -26.25 5.66
C LEU A 262 -14.69 -27.22 6.20
N ARG A 263 -14.13 -28.08 5.34
CA ARG A 263 -12.97 -28.93 5.65
C ARG A 263 -11.65 -28.28 5.23
N TYR A 264 -11.60 -27.76 4.01
CA TYR A 264 -10.47 -26.97 3.53
C TYR A 264 -10.87 -26.08 2.35
N LEU A 265 -10.01 -25.11 2.07
CA LEU A 265 -10.06 -24.17 0.95
C LEU A 265 -8.83 -24.42 0.06
N LYS A 266 -9.04 -24.61 -1.25
CA LYS A 266 -7.97 -24.75 -2.24
C LYS A 266 -8.02 -23.58 -3.22
N THR A 267 -6.87 -23.02 -3.52
CA THR A 267 -6.72 -21.81 -4.36
C THR A 267 -5.46 -21.92 -5.23
N PRO A 268 -5.45 -21.50 -6.49
CA PRO A 268 -4.24 -21.47 -7.30
C PRO A 268 -3.29 -20.35 -6.88
N THR A 269 -1.99 -20.54 -7.12
CA THR A 269 -1.00 -19.44 -7.15
C THR A 269 -1.37 -18.40 -8.22
N LEU A 270 -0.78 -17.22 -8.18
CA LEU A 270 -1.07 -16.15 -9.14
C LEU A 270 -0.86 -16.62 -10.59
N GLN A 271 0.28 -17.24 -10.87
CA GLN A 271 0.58 -17.74 -12.21
C GLN A 271 -0.36 -18.88 -12.62
N SER A 272 -0.69 -19.81 -11.71
CA SER A 272 -1.68 -20.87 -11.98
C SER A 272 -3.07 -20.29 -12.25
N ALA A 273 -3.49 -19.25 -11.53
CA ALA A 273 -4.77 -18.57 -11.69
C ALA A 273 -4.89 -17.91 -13.06
N VAL A 274 -3.86 -17.17 -13.46
CA VAL A 274 -3.78 -16.50 -14.77
C VAL A 274 -3.78 -17.53 -15.90
N ARG A 275 -2.98 -18.61 -15.78
CA ARG A 275 -2.95 -19.68 -16.77
C ARG A 275 -4.33 -20.33 -16.94
N TRP A 276 -4.99 -20.66 -15.84
CA TRP A 276 -6.30 -21.28 -15.85
C TRP A 276 -7.34 -20.37 -16.50
N LEU A 277 -7.40 -19.08 -16.13
CA LEU A 277 -8.32 -18.12 -16.75
C LEU A 277 -8.09 -17.96 -18.25
N LEU A 278 -6.83 -17.93 -18.70
CA LEU A 278 -6.52 -17.87 -20.12
C LEU A 278 -6.95 -19.14 -20.86
N ALA A 279 -6.81 -20.31 -20.23
CA ALA A 279 -7.28 -21.57 -20.80
C ALA A 279 -8.81 -21.55 -20.99
N GLU A 280 -9.56 -21.11 -19.97
CA GLU A 280 -11.02 -20.97 -20.03
C GLU A 280 -11.47 -19.96 -21.08
N LEU A 281 -10.77 -18.83 -21.22
CA LEU A 281 -11.02 -17.86 -22.28
C LEU A 281 -10.76 -18.44 -23.67
N CYS A 282 -9.68 -19.19 -23.85
CA CYS A 282 -9.38 -19.84 -25.12
C CYS A 282 -10.45 -20.88 -25.48
N ASP A 283 -10.90 -21.71 -24.53
CA ASP A 283 -11.96 -22.70 -24.79
C ASP A 283 -13.32 -22.04 -25.04
N HIS A 284 -13.66 -20.97 -24.31
CA HIS A 284 -14.87 -20.17 -24.58
C HIS A 284 -14.86 -19.59 -26.00
N ALA A 285 -13.69 -19.15 -26.47
CA ALA A 285 -13.51 -18.59 -27.81
C ALA A 285 -13.33 -19.64 -28.91
N ARG A 286 -13.37 -20.94 -28.62
CA ARG A 286 -13.07 -22.01 -29.59
C ARG A 286 -13.91 -21.96 -30.87
N PHE A 287 -15.11 -21.40 -30.79
CA PHE A 287 -16.05 -21.25 -31.91
C PHE A 287 -16.09 -19.81 -32.46
N ASN A 288 -15.27 -18.91 -31.95
CA ASN A 288 -15.13 -17.56 -32.48
C ASN A 288 -14.18 -17.59 -33.69
N PRO A 289 -14.67 -17.28 -34.92
CA PRO A 289 -13.85 -17.34 -36.12
C PRO A 289 -12.70 -16.32 -36.13
N GLU A 290 -12.78 -15.26 -35.33
CA GLU A 290 -11.75 -14.22 -35.23
C GLU A 290 -10.60 -14.61 -34.28
N ALA A 291 -10.82 -15.57 -33.38
CA ALA A 291 -9.87 -15.93 -32.33
C ALA A 291 -8.51 -16.42 -32.87
N PRO A 292 -8.42 -17.34 -33.85
CA PRO A 292 -7.13 -17.77 -34.39
C PRO A 292 -6.32 -16.60 -34.95
N SER A 293 -6.96 -15.70 -35.70
CA SER A 293 -6.31 -14.54 -36.32
C SER A 293 -5.82 -13.54 -35.27
N ALA A 294 -6.62 -13.27 -34.23
CA ALA A 294 -6.23 -12.38 -33.14
C ALA A 294 -5.03 -12.92 -32.35
N VAL A 295 -5.00 -14.23 -32.08
CA VAL A 295 -3.87 -14.90 -31.42
C VAL A 295 -2.62 -14.88 -32.32
N ALA A 296 -2.77 -15.17 -33.62
CA ALA A 296 -1.69 -15.13 -34.60
C ALA A 296 -1.05 -13.73 -34.66
N GLN A 297 -1.89 -12.69 -34.72
CA GLN A 297 -1.47 -11.30 -34.74
C GLN A 297 -0.75 -10.90 -33.44
N PHE A 298 -1.26 -11.33 -32.29
CA PHE A 298 -0.61 -11.08 -31.00
C PHE A 298 0.77 -11.76 -30.95
N ALA A 299 0.85 -13.04 -31.30
CA ALA A 299 2.05 -13.85 -31.24
C ALA A 299 3.05 -13.57 -32.39
N ARG A 300 2.63 -12.82 -33.41
CA ARG A 300 3.40 -12.54 -34.64
C ARG A 300 3.82 -13.81 -35.38
N VAL A 301 2.86 -14.72 -35.53
CA VAL A 301 3.01 -15.95 -36.32
C VAL A 301 2.02 -15.94 -37.49
N ASP A 302 2.36 -16.63 -38.58
CA ASP A 302 1.56 -16.60 -39.81
C ASP A 302 0.21 -17.34 -39.65
N ASP A 303 0.20 -18.41 -38.87
CA ASP A 303 -0.99 -19.19 -38.54
C ASP A 303 -0.82 -19.82 -37.16
N VAL A 304 -1.93 -19.99 -36.45
CA VAL A 304 -1.98 -20.72 -35.18
C VAL A 304 -2.71 -22.02 -35.45
N ALA A 305 -1.98 -22.97 -36.05
CA ALA A 305 -2.48 -24.31 -36.29
C ALA A 305 -2.73 -25.00 -34.93
N GLY A 306 -3.99 -25.10 -34.53
CA GLY A 306 -4.40 -25.75 -33.29
C GLY A 306 -5.62 -25.11 -32.63
N GLY A 307 -6.22 -25.87 -31.70
CA GLY A 307 -7.33 -25.39 -30.88
C GLY A 307 -6.89 -24.53 -29.68
N PRO A 308 -7.77 -24.34 -28.70
CA PRO A 308 -7.53 -23.52 -27.50
C PRO A 308 -6.19 -23.74 -26.79
N ASP A 309 -5.72 -24.99 -26.71
CA ASP A 309 -4.44 -25.31 -26.08
C ASP A 309 -3.24 -24.66 -26.79
N ALA A 310 -3.25 -24.63 -28.13
CA ALA A 310 -2.19 -23.98 -28.90
C ALA A 310 -2.20 -22.47 -28.68
N TRP A 311 -3.38 -21.87 -28.53
CA TRP A 311 -3.52 -20.44 -28.24
C TRP A 311 -2.96 -20.11 -26.86
N LEU A 312 -3.27 -20.93 -25.85
CA LEU A 312 -2.74 -20.79 -24.51
C LEU A 312 -1.20 -20.83 -24.47
N GLN A 313 -0.57 -21.74 -25.24
CA GLN A 313 0.90 -21.83 -25.32
C GLN A 313 1.56 -20.58 -25.91
N LEU A 314 0.84 -19.76 -26.68
CA LEU A 314 1.34 -18.50 -27.21
C LEU A 314 1.10 -17.31 -26.28
N LEU A 315 -0.04 -17.30 -25.59
CA LEU A 315 -0.49 -16.18 -24.77
C LEU A 315 0.15 -16.18 -23.38
N PHE A 316 0.13 -17.33 -22.70
CA PHE A 316 0.54 -17.42 -21.29
C PHE A 316 2.03 -17.11 -21.08
N PRO A 317 2.99 -17.68 -21.84
CA PRO A 317 4.41 -17.36 -21.64
C PRO A 317 4.72 -15.88 -21.85
N ALA A 318 4.02 -15.21 -22.78
CA ALA A 318 4.21 -13.80 -23.08
C ALA A 318 3.73 -12.90 -21.92
N LEU A 319 2.57 -13.20 -21.34
CA LEU A 319 2.07 -12.49 -20.15
C LEU A 319 2.94 -12.78 -18.93
N LEU A 320 3.36 -14.04 -18.74
CA LEU A 320 4.22 -14.43 -17.64
C LEU A 320 5.57 -13.70 -17.69
N HIS A 321 6.14 -13.50 -18.88
CA HIS A 321 7.35 -12.71 -19.04
C HIS A 321 7.17 -11.27 -18.53
N GLU A 322 6.08 -10.59 -18.88
CA GLU A 322 5.79 -9.24 -18.37
C GLU A 322 5.62 -9.21 -16.86
N MET A 323 4.96 -10.21 -16.27
CA MET A 323 4.82 -10.34 -14.82
C MET A 323 6.19 -10.50 -14.13
N VAL A 324 7.08 -11.33 -14.68
CA VAL A 324 8.44 -11.53 -14.14
C VAL A 324 9.29 -10.26 -14.28
N GLU A 325 9.21 -9.55 -15.41
CA GLU A 325 9.91 -8.27 -15.59
C GLU A 325 9.40 -7.20 -14.63
N TRP A 326 8.10 -7.19 -14.35
CA TRP A 326 7.53 -6.33 -13.31
C TRP A 326 8.10 -6.67 -11.93
N THR A 327 8.10 -7.92 -11.50
CA THR A 327 8.65 -8.33 -10.20
C THR A 327 10.12 -7.90 -10.05
N LYS A 328 10.91 -8.02 -11.13
CA LYS A 328 12.29 -7.49 -11.13
C LYS A 328 12.30 -5.98 -10.96
N ALA A 329 11.49 -5.24 -11.71
CA ALA A 329 11.45 -3.78 -11.64
C ALA A 329 10.97 -3.27 -10.26
N ALA A 330 10.00 -3.94 -9.66
CA ALA A 330 9.42 -3.63 -8.35
C ALA A 330 10.25 -4.13 -7.17
N ALA A 331 11.32 -4.91 -7.40
CA ALA A 331 12.19 -5.41 -6.35
C ALA A 331 12.76 -4.27 -5.49
N LEU A 332 12.80 -4.49 -4.18
CA LEU A 332 13.30 -3.51 -3.20
C LEU A 332 14.65 -2.90 -3.57
N SER A 333 15.60 -3.71 -4.04
CA SER A 333 16.93 -3.22 -4.44
C SER A 333 16.88 -2.21 -5.59
N ASN A 334 16.00 -2.43 -6.57
CA ASN A 334 15.79 -1.51 -7.69
C ASN A 334 15.05 -0.25 -7.24
N ARG A 335 14.00 -0.40 -6.43
CA ARG A 335 13.27 0.74 -5.83
C ARG A 335 14.18 1.62 -4.98
N HIS A 336 15.03 1.01 -4.16
CA HIS A 336 16.03 1.71 -3.33
C HIS A 336 17.09 2.43 -4.16
N ALA A 337 17.59 1.79 -5.22
CA ALA A 337 18.51 2.44 -6.15
C ALA A 337 17.88 3.66 -6.81
N ILE A 338 16.61 3.58 -7.23
CA ILE A 338 15.85 4.70 -7.78
C ILE A 338 15.67 5.79 -6.72
N PHE A 339 15.26 5.45 -5.49
CA PHE A 339 15.14 6.40 -4.38
C PHE A 339 16.45 7.17 -4.16
N CYS A 340 17.58 6.48 -4.09
CA CYS A 340 18.89 7.11 -3.91
C CYS A 340 19.27 7.98 -5.10
N GLU A 341 18.98 7.53 -6.33
CA GLU A 341 19.20 8.34 -7.52
C GLU A 341 18.35 9.61 -7.50
N LYS A 342 17.06 9.52 -7.18
CA LYS A 342 16.12 10.63 -7.29
C LYS A 342 16.22 11.62 -6.13
N ALA A 343 16.36 11.13 -4.90
CA ALA A 343 16.60 11.97 -3.74
C ALA A 343 17.91 12.77 -3.89
N CYS A 344 18.86 12.28 -4.69
CA CYS A 344 20.16 12.93 -4.92
C CYS A 344 20.44 13.20 -6.42
N ALA A 345 19.41 13.42 -7.24
CA ALA A 345 19.51 13.39 -8.71
C ALA A 345 20.63 14.28 -9.31
N PRO A 346 20.93 15.47 -8.77
CA PRO A 346 22.07 16.26 -9.25
C PRO A 346 23.44 15.62 -8.98
N PHE A 347 23.59 14.79 -7.93
CA PHE A 347 24.84 14.07 -7.61
C PHE A 347 25.14 12.94 -8.59
N MET A 348 24.14 12.09 -8.85
CA MET A 348 24.35 10.83 -9.56
C MET A 348 24.57 11.06 -11.06
N ARG A 349 23.96 12.10 -11.64
CA ARG A 349 24.29 12.54 -13.01
C ARG A 349 25.72 13.05 -13.15
N MET A 350 26.29 13.60 -12.09
CA MET A 350 27.64 14.17 -12.11
C MET A 350 28.72 13.10 -11.97
N LEU A 351 28.54 12.13 -11.06
CA LEU A 351 29.45 10.99 -10.91
C LEU A 351 29.53 10.11 -12.16
N ARG A 352 28.42 9.93 -12.89
CA ARG A 352 28.42 9.16 -14.15
C ARG A 352 29.18 9.86 -15.29
N CYS A 353 29.37 11.17 -15.21
CA CYS A 353 29.97 11.96 -16.28
C CYS A 353 31.42 12.36 -16.01
N TYR A 354 31.92 12.28 -14.76
CA TYR A 354 33.26 12.78 -14.41
C TYR A 354 33.98 11.90 -13.40
N ALA A 355 35.16 11.39 -13.77
CA ALA A 355 36.07 10.63 -12.89
C ALA A 355 36.77 11.51 -11.82
N LEU A 356 36.68 12.84 -11.95
CA LEU A 356 37.24 13.83 -11.03
C LEU A 356 36.23 14.98 -10.90
N VAL A 357 35.43 14.95 -9.84
CA VAL A 357 34.43 16.00 -9.57
C VAL A 357 35.09 17.12 -8.75
N PRO A 358 35.12 18.38 -9.23
CA PRO A 358 35.60 19.52 -8.46
C PRO A 358 34.79 19.72 -7.16
N LEU A 359 35.44 20.12 -6.07
CA LEU A 359 34.80 20.34 -4.75
C LEU A 359 33.62 21.33 -4.81
N SER A 360 33.68 22.33 -5.68
CA SER A 360 32.59 23.30 -5.92
C SER A 360 31.31 22.66 -6.45
N HIS A 361 31.42 21.58 -7.23
CA HIS A 361 30.27 20.82 -7.71
C HIS A 361 29.72 19.86 -6.65
N LEU A 362 30.57 19.32 -5.76
CA LEU A 362 30.12 18.56 -4.58
C LEU A 362 29.29 19.43 -3.63
N LEU A 363 29.62 20.71 -3.48
CA LEU A 363 28.82 21.68 -2.71
C LEU A 363 27.46 21.96 -3.37
N GLN A 364 27.42 22.18 -4.69
CA GLN A 364 26.15 22.34 -5.43
C GLN A 364 25.24 21.11 -5.32
N VAL A 365 25.83 19.92 -5.22
CA VAL A 365 25.13 18.66 -4.99
C VAL A 365 24.60 18.54 -3.56
N ALA A 366 25.39 18.90 -2.55
CA ALA A 366 24.92 18.87 -1.17
C ALA A 366 23.66 19.73 -1.03
N HIS A 367 23.64 20.92 -1.64
CA HIS A 367 22.46 21.79 -1.72
C HIS A 367 21.27 21.20 -2.50
N ALA A 368 21.48 20.16 -3.31
CA ALA A 368 20.41 19.46 -4.00
C ALA A 368 19.73 18.40 -3.12
N SER A 369 20.51 17.66 -2.31
CA SER A 369 19.99 16.61 -1.45
C SER A 369 19.14 17.15 -0.29
N PRO A 370 18.08 16.45 0.13
CA PRO A 370 17.23 16.87 1.24
C PRO A 370 18.02 17.00 2.54
N ASP A 371 17.73 18.04 3.29
CA ASP A 371 18.24 18.22 4.65
C ASP A 371 17.53 17.27 5.63
N ILE A 372 16.23 17.07 5.39
CA ILE A 372 15.34 16.19 6.16
C ILE A 372 14.49 15.35 5.20
N LEU A 373 14.36 14.07 5.51
CA LEU A 373 13.49 13.10 4.88
C LEU A 373 12.41 12.67 5.89
N SER A 374 11.13 12.79 5.51
CA SER A 374 10.02 12.13 6.19
C SER A 374 9.71 10.84 5.42
N LEU A 375 10.00 9.69 6.03
CA LEU A 375 9.82 8.40 5.38
C LEU A 375 8.68 7.63 6.06
N VAL A 376 7.77 7.10 5.25
CA VAL A 376 6.71 6.16 5.69
C VAL A 376 6.85 4.87 4.91
N GLU A 377 6.36 3.77 5.51
CA GLU A 377 6.63 2.41 5.01
C GLU A 377 8.12 2.05 4.95
N PHE A 378 8.94 2.79 5.72
CA PHE A 378 10.36 2.56 5.93
C PHE A 378 10.54 1.45 6.96
N ASP A 379 10.28 0.21 6.54
CA ASP A 379 10.40 -1.01 7.33
C ASP A 379 11.85 -1.39 7.67
N SER A 380 12.06 -2.55 8.30
CA SER A 380 13.40 -3.04 8.66
C SER A 380 14.31 -3.30 7.47
N GLN A 381 13.75 -3.67 6.31
CA GLN A 381 14.54 -3.96 5.12
C GLN A 381 15.07 -2.68 4.51
N TRP A 382 14.21 -1.68 4.32
CA TRP A 382 14.63 -0.36 3.89
C TRP A 382 15.67 0.26 4.82
N ARG A 383 15.50 0.10 6.15
CA ARG A 383 16.47 0.57 7.16
C ARG A 383 17.84 -0.10 7.07
N SER A 384 17.90 -1.32 6.54
CA SER A 384 19.17 -2.05 6.37
C SER A 384 19.96 -1.58 5.16
N LEU A 385 19.31 -0.88 4.23
CA LEU A 385 19.92 -0.35 3.02
C LEU A 385 20.60 1.00 3.32
N PRO A 386 21.69 1.34 2.62
CA PRO A 386 22.36 2.60 2.82
C PRO A 386 21.46 3.78 2.42
N LEU A 387 21.46 4.84 3.21
CA LEU A 387 20.74 6.07 2.85
C LEU A 387 21.50 6.83 1.73
N PRO A 388 20.81 7.74 1.00
CA PRO A 388 21.40 8.38 -0.17
C PRO A 388 22.64 9.22 0.18
N PRO A 389 23.80 9.02 -0.49
CA PRO A 389 24.97 9.88 -0.32
C PRO A 389 24.75 11.27 -0.94
N PRO A 390 25.56 12.31 -0.60
CA PRO A 390 26.77 12.26 0.23
C PRO A 390 26.54 12.59 1.71
N ARG A 391 25.30 12.90 2.12
CA ARG A 391 25.01 13.40 3.47
C ARG A 391 25.12 12.30 4.52
N ARG A 392 25.49 12.68 5.74
CA ARG A 392 25.57 11.77 6.89
C ARG A 392 24.23 11.75 7.61
N TYR A 393 23.31 10.94 7.11
CA TYR A 393 21.98 10.85 7.68
C TYR A 393 21.94 10.10 9.02
N GLN A 394 21.16 10.61 9.96
CA GLN A 394 20.70 9.92 11.18
C GLN A 394 19.18 9.79 11.15
N ALA A 395 18.65 8.78 11.84
CA ALA A 395 17.22 8.48 11.84
C ALA A 395 16.63 8.48 13.25
N VAL A 396 15.52 9.18 13.43
CA VAL A 396 14.59 8.97 14.56
C VAL A 396 13.48 8.05 14.07
N VAL A 397 13.53 6.80 14.52
CA VAL A 397 12.54 5.78 14.19
C VAL A 397 11.41 5.85 15.21
N GLY A 398 10.19 6.04 14.73
CA GLY A 398 9.01 6.11 15.57
C GLY A 398 8.27 4.78 15.71
N ARG A 399 6.94 4.87 15.78
CA ARG A 399 6.03 3.72 15.77
C ARG A 399 5.90 3.16 14.36
N GLY A 400 5.94 1.84 14.26
CA GLY A 400 5.71 1.13 13.00
C GLY A 400 6.80 1.41 11.97
N THR A 401 6.40 1.82 10.77
CA THR A 401 7.27 2.03 9.60
C THR A 401 7.59 3.49 9.31
N ALA A 402 7.30 4.42 10.22
CA ALA A 402 7.62 5.84 10.04
C ALA A 402 8.99 6.21 10.63
N ALA A 403 9.72 7.09 9.93
CA ALA A 403 10.98 7.63 10.41
C ALA A 403 11.17 9.10 9.96
N VAL A 404 11.84 9.88 10.80
CA VAL A 404 12.41 11.17 10.42
C VAL A 404 13.91 10.98 10.27
N VAL A 405 14.41 11.19 9.06
CA VAL A 405 15.84 11.06 8.74
C VAL A 405 16.40 12.45 8.44
N PHE A 406 17.53 12.82 9.02
CA PHE A 406 18.08 14.19 8.93
C PHE A 406 19.59 14.17 8.75
N ASP A 407 20.12 15.20 8.08
CA ASP A 407 21.56 15.36 7.94
C ASP A 407 22.20 15.73 9.29
N SER A 408 23.00 14.83 9.83
CA SER A 408 23.65 15.01 11.13
C SER A 408 24.79 16.02 11.15
N ASP A 409 25.28 16.41 9.96
CA ASP A 409 26.26 17.49 9.82
C ASP A 409 25.57 18.87 9.93
N LEU A 410 24.28 18.97 9.60
CA LEU A 410 23.49 20.22 9.72
C LEU A 410 22.62 20.28 10.99
N TYR A 411 22.11 19.13 11.43
CA TYR A 411 21.17 19.05 12.53
C TYR A 411 21.67 18.12 13.63
N GLU A 412 21.19 18.36 14.84
CA GLU A 412 21.30 17.42 15.94
C GLU A 412 19.96 17.22 16.61
N GLN A 413 19.73 16.01 17.11
CA GLN A 413 18.58 15.75 17.96
C GLN A 413 18.84 16.38 19.33
N ILE A 414 17.88 17.17 19.81
CA ILE A 414 17.95 17.81 21.13
C ILE A 414 16.83 17.30 22.04
N GLN A 415 16.97 17.57 23.34
CA GLN A 415 15.95 17.27 24.33
C GLN A 415 15.51 18.56 25.02
N ILE A 416 14.19 18.79 25.04
CA ILE A 416 13.54 19.81 25.86
C ILE A 416 12.58 19.05 26.77
N PRO A 417 12.63 19.20 28.10
CA PRO A 417 11.76 18.44 29.01
C PRO A 417 10.28 18.52 28.61
N GLY A 418 9.59 17.38 28.56
CA GLY A 418 8.20 17.27 28.10
C GLY A 418 8.01 17.29 26.58
N VAL A 419 8.98 17.78 25.80
CA VAL A 419 8.86 17.89 24.34
C VAL A 419 9.45 16.67 23.65
N ALA A 420 8.67 16.03 22.78
CA ALA A 420 9.03 14.87 21.96
C ALA A 420 9.68 13.73 22.76
N GLU A 421 9.27 13.55 24.03
CA GLU A 421 9.77 12.46 24.89
C GLU A 421 9.43 11.08 24.32
N SER A 422 8.33 10.99 23.58
CA SER A 422 7.99 9.85 22.74
C SER A 422 8.38 10.15 21.30
N ALA A 423 9.10 9.23 20.67
CA ALA A 423 9.46 9.32 19.26
C ALA A 423 8.28 9.07 18.30
N PHE A 424 7.02 9.13 18.77
CA PHE A 424 5.82 8.83 18.00
C PHE A 424 4.60 9.58 18.56
N VAL A 425 3.50 9.64 17.79
CA VAL A 425 2.24 10.26 18.20
C VAL A 425 1.48 9.34 19.16
N ARG A 426 1.24 9.81 20.39
CA ARG A 426 0.54 9.06 21.43
C ARG A 426 -0.97 9.18 21.31
N SER A 427 -1.67 8.08 21.58
CA SER A 427 -3.11 8.08 21.85
C SER A 427 -3.42 8.74 23.20
N ALA A 428 -4.67 9.16 23.38
CA ALA A 428 -5.13 9.76 24.63
C ALA A 428 -4.81 8.85 25.84
N ARG A 429 -5.10 7.54 25.73
CA ARG A 429 -4.77 6.57 26.77
C ARG A 429 -3.28 6.49 27.10
N GLU A 430 -2.40 6.58 26.10
CA GLU A 430 -0.94 6.56 26.30
C GLU A 430 -0.41 7.82 26.97
N LYS A 431 -1.16 8.92 26.90
CA LYS A 431 -0.91 10.14 27.68
C LYS A 431 -1.47 10.06 29.10
N GLY A 432 -2.20 8.99 29.44
CA GLY A 432 -2.96 8.89 30.69
C GLY A 432 -4.27 9.69 30.66
N GLU A 433 -4.70 10.14 29.49
CA GLU A 433 -5.87 10.99 29.27
C GLU A 433 -7.01 10.19 28.63
N GLY A 434 -8.02 9.83 29.40
CA GLY A 434 -9.19 9.13 28.85
C GLY A 434 -8.92 7.69 28.37
N SER A 435 -9.89 7.14 27.60
CA SER A 435 -9.94 5.71 27.28
C SER A 435 -9.57 5.37 25.82
N SER A 436 -9.47 6.35 24.93
CA SER A 436 -9.21 6.11 23.51
C SER A 436 -7.80 5.56 23.28
N ARG A 437 -7.74 4.42 22.57
CA ARG A 437 -6.48 3.78 22.14
C ARG A 437 -6.06 4.18 20.73
N VAL A 438 -6.81 5.06 20.08
CA VAL A 438 -6.58 5.40 18.69
C VAL A 438 -5.39 6.35 18.57
N SER A 439 -4.45 5.99 17.71
CA SER A 439 -3.29 6.78 17.30
C SER A 439 -2.88 6.35 15.89
N PRO A 440 -2.12 7.18 15.16
CA PRO A 440 -1.57 6.79 13.87
C PRO A 440 -0.78 5.48 13.98
N LYS A 441 -1.05 4.53 13.08
CA LYS A 441 -0.39 3.21 13.06
C LYS A 441 1.11 3.37 12.89
N ASN A 442 1.54 4.26 12.00
CA ASN A 442 2.93 4.63 11.84
C ASN A 442 3.08 6.13 12.06
N SER A 443 3.98 6.52 12.97
CA SER A 443 4.33 7.93 13.16
C SER A 443 5.70 8.06 13.80
N ALA A 444 6.45 9.09 13.44
CA ALA A 444 7.70 9.45 14.08
C ALA A 444 7.68 10.93 14.48
N VAL A 445 8.24 11.24 15.64
CA VAL A 445 8.37 12.61 16.16
C VAL A 445 9.83 12.86 16.49
N ALA A 446 10.41 13.90 15.90
CA ALA A 446 11.79 14.30 16.12
C ALA A 446 11.87 15.77 16.51
N LEU A 447 12.69 16.08 17.51
CA LEU A 447 13.04 17.44 17.89
C LEU A 447 14.50 17.70 17.50
N LEU A 448 14.68 18.56 16.50
CA LEU A 448 15.98 18.82 15.88
C LEU A 448 16.40 20.26 16.12
N ARG A 449 17.71 20.50 16.19
CA ARG A 449 18.30 21.84 16.20
C ARG A 449 19.25 21.97 15.04
N HIS A 450 19.10 23.03 14.26
CA HIS A 450 20.10 23.41 13.26
C HIS A 450 21.38 23.86 13.99
N ARG A 451 22.52 23.27 13.64
CA ARG A 451 23.78 23.47 14.37
C ARG A 451 24.31 24.91 14.29
N GLU A 452 24.21 25.54 13.12
CA GLU A 452 24.73 26.90 12.90
C GLU A 452 23.73 27.99 13.32
N GLU A 453 22.52 27.95 12.75
CA GLU A 453 21.47 28.95 13.01
C GLU A 453 20.77 28.81 14.36
N GLY A 454 20.86 27.63 15.01
CA GLY A 454 20.21 27.37 16.29
C GLY A 454 18.67 27.24 16.22
N VAL A 455 18.09 27.23 15.01
CA VAL A 455 16.66 27.02 14.76
C VAL A 455 16.24 25.65 15.29
N VAL A 456 15.11 25.61 16.01
CA VAL A 456 14.55 24.35 16.55
C VAL A 456 13.37 23.90 15.69
N LEU A 457 13.37 22.62 15.32
CA LEU A 457 12.37 21.99 14.47
C LEU A 457 11.66 20.87 15.24
N LEU A 458 10.33 20.91 15.28
CA LEU A 458 9.50 19.77 15.63
C LEU A 458 9.01 19.11 14.33
N VAL A 459 9.54 17.93 14.01
CA VAL A 459 9.21 17.21 12.77
C VAL A 459 8.38 15.98 13.10
N VAL A 460 7.22 15.86 12.47
CA VAL A 460 6.32 14.71 12.59
C VAL A 460 6.19 14.03 11.24
N ALA A 461 6.61 12.76 11.17
CA ALA A 461 6.30 11.87 10.04
C ALA A 461 5.04 11.04 10.38
N LEU A 462 4.13 10.87 9.42
CA LEU A 462 2.81 10.27 9.66
C LEU A 462 2.37 9.35 8.52
N HIS A 463 1.81 8.19 8.86
CA HIS A 463 1.03 7.36 7.95
C HIS A 463 -0.33 7.04 8.60
N LEU A 464 -1.41 7.53 7.99
CA LEU A 464 -2.79 7.29 8.45
C LEU A 464 -3.38 6.02 7.84
N GLU A 465 -4.50 5.57 8.40
CA GLU A 465 -5.21 4.38 7.92
C GLU A 465 -5.63 4.50 6.45
N SER A 466 -5.21 3.54 5.62
CA SER A 466 -5.63 3.45 4.22
C SER A 466 -7.06 2.93 4.06
N GLY A 467 -7.78 3.50 3.11
CA GLY A 467 -9.15 3.11 2.77
C GLY A 467 -9.87 4.17 1.94
N ALA A 468 -10.74 3.74 1.03
CA ALA A 468 -11.48 4.66 0.18
C ALA A 468 -12.41 5.58 1.02
N PRO A 469 -12.69 6.81 0.56
CA PRO A 469 -13.65 7.69 1.23
C PRO A 469 -15.08 7.12 1.35
N SER A 470 -15.43 6.10 0.57
CA SER A 470 -16.70 5.36 0.71
C SER A 470 -16.77 4.51 1.99
N ASP A 471 -15.63 4.12 2.55
CA ASP A 471 -15.57 3.33 3.79
C ASP A 471 -15.59 4.25 5.00
N SER A 472 -16.80 4.58 5.47
CA SER A 472 -17.00 5.45 6.64
C SER A 472 -16.31 4.94 7.91
N SER A 473 -16.03 3.64 8.03
CA SER A 473 -15.31 3.11 9.19
C SER A 473 -13.83 3.51 9.16
N LYS A 474 -13.21 3.47 7.98
CA LYS A 474 -11.83 3.91 7.74
C LYS A 474 -11.70 5.42 7.85
N VAL A 475 -12.65 6.18 7.28
CA VAL A 475 -12.70 7.65 7.42
C VAL A 475 -12.82 8.04 8.90
N ARG A 476 -13.65 7.33 9.69
CA ARG A 476 -13.79 7.59 11.12
C ARG A 476 -12.49 7.31 11.88
N LEU A 477 -11.83 6.20 11.55
CA LEU A 477 -10.53 5.86 12.13
C LEU A 477 -9.46 6.91 11.81
N ARG A 478 -9.37 7.38 10.55
CA ARG A 478 -8.48 8.49 10.17
C ARG A 478 -8.79 9.76 10.95
N ALA A 479 -10.07 10.11 11.09
CA ALA A 479 -10.48 11.29 11.87
C ALA A 479 -10.06 11.18 13.34
N ASP A 480 -10.16 9.99 13.95
CA ASP A 480 -9.68 9.74 15.32
C ASP A 480 -8.16 9.78 15.42
N GLN A 481 -7.43 9.27 14.42
CA GLN A 481 -5.97 9.36 14.35
C GLN A 481 -5.49 10.82 14.22
N LEU A 482 -6.17 11.61 13.40
CA LEU A 482 -5.94 13.05 13.26
C LEU A 482 -6.19 13.79 14.56
N ARG A 483 -7.26 13.47 15.30
CA ARG A 483 -7.50 14.03 16.65
C ARG A 483 -6.33 13.75 17.59
N ALA A 484 -5.83 12.52 17.60
CA ALA A 484 -4.67 12.15 18.42
C ALA A 484 -3.42 12.93 18.00
N LEU A 485 -3.17 13.09 16.70
CA LEU A 485 -2.10 13.93 16.15
C LEU A 485 -2.23 15.38 16.61
N PHE A 486 -3.40 16.02 16.44
CA PHE A 486 -3.57 17.43 16.82
C PHE A 486 -3.44 17.65 18.32
N ALA A 487 -4.00 16.76 19.14
CA ALA A 487 -3.82 16.84 20.58
C ALA A 487 -2.35 16.69 20.99
N GLU A 488 -1.59 15.80 20.35
CA GLU A 488 -0.14 15.68 20.59
C GLU A 488 0.59 16.93 20.12
N LEU A 489 0.37 17.35 18.88
CA LEU A 489 1.03 18.50 18.29
C LEU A 489 0.80 19.76 19.14
N ASP A 490 -0.43 20.01 19.56
CA ASP A 490 -0.77 21.19 20.36
C ASP A 490 -0.06 21.19 21.72
N THR A 491 -0.01 20.03 22.42
CA THR A 491 0.79 19.89 23.65
C THR A 491 2.28 20.16 23.40
N GLN A 492 2.84 19.57 22.35
CA GLN A 492 4.26 19.73 22.01
C GLN A 492 4.62 21.18 21.69
N VAL A 493 3.77 21.86 20.94
CA VAL A 493 3.93 23.27 20.54
C VAL A 493 3.73 24.21 21.72
N ALA A 494 2.80 23.92 22.63
CA ALA A 494 2.62 24.66 23.89
C ALA A 494 3.89 24.63 24.75
N LEU A 495 4.46 23.43 24.93
CA LEU A 495 5.68 23.22 25.71
C LEU A 495 6.89 23.92 25.09
N LEU A 496 7.01 23.86 23.76
CA LEU A 496 8.02 24.61 23.01
C LEU A 496 7.88 26.13 23.21
N ARG A 497 6.66 26.66 23.10
CA ARG A 497 6.37 28.08 23.34
C ARG A 497 6.74 28.48 24.77
N ALA A 498 6.38 27.67 25.77
CA ALA A 498 6.73 27.91 27.17
C ALA A 498 8.25 27.88 27.41
N ALA A 499 8.95 26.89 26.83
CA ALA A 499 10.40 26.76 26.91
C ALA A 499 11.15 27.94 26.26
N ARG A 500 10.54 28.60 25.27
CA ARG A 500 11.06 29.83 24.68
C ARG A 500 10.85 31.03 25.60
N GLN A 501 9.65 31.16 26.18
CA GLN A 501 9.30 32.29 27.05
C GLN A 501 10.11 32.30 28.35
N SER A 502 10.38 31.14 28.96
CA SER A 502 11.11 31.04 30.23
C SER A 502 12.56 31.54 30.16
N LYS A 503 13.18 31.53 28.98
CA LYS A 503 14.53 32.07 28.76
C LYS A 503 14.58 33.59 28.74
N GLY A 504 13.51 34.26 28.30
CA GLY A 504 13.45 35.73 28.26
C GLY A 504 13.44 36.37 29.65
N THR A 505 13.06 35.63 30.68
CA THR A 505 12.89 36.14 32.06
C THR A 505 14.10 35.89 32.96
N GLN A 506 15.04 35.03 32.58
CA GLN A 506 16.22 34.69 33.39
C GLN A 506 17.46 35.56 33.14
N ASP A 507 17.41 36.50 32.19
CA ASP A 507 18.58 37.27 31.77
C ASP A 507 18.95 38.49 32.64
N SER A 508 18.31 38.70 33.80
CA SER A 508 18.62 39.82 34.70
C SER A 508 19.47 39.48 35.93
N THR A 509 19.80 38.21 36.22
CA THR A 509 20.58 37.86 37.43
C THR A 509 21.51 36.66 37.22
N GLY A 510 22.83 36.91 37.06
CA GLY A 510 23.86 35.90 37.32
C GLY A 510 24.84 35.62 36.18
N ALA A 511 25.96 36.36 36.14
CA ALA A 511 27.00 36.22 35.12
C ALA A 511 27.97 35.02 35.32
N LYS A 512 27.84 34.23 36.39
CA LYS A 512 28.87 33.23 36.79
C LYS A 512 28.58 31.76 36.44
N GLU A 513 27.34 31.40 36.07
CA GLU A 513 27.00 30.01 35.68
C GLU A 513 26.98 29.77 34.17
N ARG A 514 27.37 30.78 33.37
CA ARG A 514 27.21 30.79 31.90
C ARG A 514 28.15 29.85 31.12
N ALA A 515 29.20 29.30 31.71
CA ALA A 515 30.21 28.54 30.96
C ALA A 515 29.83 27.07 30.67
N ALA A 516 28.93 26.46 31.45
CA ALA A 516 28.51 25.06 31.25
C ALA A 516 27.14 24.92 30.56
N ALA A 517 26.26 25.94 30.65
CA ALA A 517 24.94 25.95 30.02
C ALA A 517 24.95 26.43 28.55
N ALA A 518 26.06 27.02 28.08
CA ALA A 518 26.17 27.58 26.73
C ALA A 518 26.21 26.50 25.62
N ALA A 519 26.53 25.24 25.91
CA ALA A 519 26.55 24.16 24.93
C ALA A 519 25.14 23.62 24.59
N THR A 520 24.13 23.91 25.42
CA THR A 520 22.74 23.44 25.25
C THR A 520 21.75 24.58 25.05
N ALA A 521 22.17 25.84 25.07
CA ALA A 521 21.30 27.00 24.92
C ALA A 521 21.03 27.33 23.42
N PRO A 522 19.79 27.22 22.91
CA PRO A 522 19.40 27.85 21.64
C PRO A 522 19.60 29.37 21.73
N MET A 523 20.17 29.95 20.67
CA MET A 523 20.38 31.40 20.57
C MET A 523 19.04 32.12 20.74
N GLY A 524 18.94 32.98 21.76
CA GLY A 524 17.71 33.72 22.06
C GLY A 524 17.33 34.62 20.88
N GLY A 525 16.29 34.23 20.13
CA GLY A 525 15.77 35.04 19.02
C GLY A 525 15.20 34.22 17.87
N ALA A 526 15.80 33.08 17.53
CA ALA A 526 15.38 32.26 16.40
C ALA A 526 13.96 31.67 16.60
N PRO A 527 13.12 31.62 15.55
CA PRO A 527 11.82 30.97 15.63
C PRO A 527 11.96 29.46 15.75
N TYR A 528 10.92 28.82 16.28
CA TYR A 528 10.79 27.37 16.20
C TYR A 528 9.85 27.04 15.05
N VAL A 529 10.15 25.95 14.33
CA VAL A 529 9.38 25.50 13.18
C VAL A 529 8.70 24.18 13.51
N VAL A 530 7.43 24.06 13.15
CA VAL A 530 6.62 22.87 13.32
C VAL A 530 6.35 22.30 11.94
N ILE A 531 6.63 21.02 11.75
CA ILE A 531 6.50 20.33 10.47
C ILE A 531 5.71 19.04 10.67
N VAL A 532 4.70 18.83 9.83
CA VAL A 532 3.98 17.56 9.73
C VAL A 532 4.02 17.10 8.28
N ALA A 533 4.61 15.93 8.02
CA ALA A 533 4.77 15.40 6.67
C ALA A 533 4.39 13.92 6.62
N GLY A 534 3.64 13.47 5.63
CA GLY A 534 3.15 12.10 5.64
C GLY A 534 2.25 11.71 4.49
N ASP A 535 1.97 10.40 4.44
CA ASP A 535 0.84 9.82 3.71
C ASP A 535 -0.38 9.86 4.62
N PHE A 536 -1.29 10.79 4.33
CA PHE A 536 -2.51 10.94 5.10
C PHE A 536 -3.63 10.02 4.61
N ASN A 537 -3.43 9.27 3.52
CA ASN A 537 -4.40 8.34 2.93
C ASN A 537 -5.80 8.98 2.74
N ALA A 538 -5.84 10.28 2.50
CA ALA A 538 -7.05 11.07 2.45
C ALA A 538 -6.89 12.21 1.45
N ILE A 539 -7.97 12.48 0.73
CA ILE A 539 -8.04 13.63 -0.16
C ILE A 539 -8.18 14.89 0.71
N ARG A 540 -7.58 16.02 0.29
CA ARG A 540 -7.61 17.31 1.00
C ARG A 540 -8.98 17.68 1.57
N GLU A 541 -10.07 17.47 0.82
CA GLU A 541 -11.42 17.85 1.22
C GLU A 541 -11.99 16.98 2.35
N GLU A 542 -11.48 15.76 2.53
CA GLU A 542 -11.93 14.86 3.59
C GLU A 542 -11.66 15.46 4.97
N PHE A 543 -10.53 16.16 5.16
CA PHE A 543 -10.19 16.80 6.44
C PHE A 543 -11.15 17.93 6.83
N VAL A 544 -11.80 18.55 5.86
CA VAL A 544 -12.71 19.68 6.06
C VAL A 544 -14.16 19.21 6.13
N HIS A 545 -14.54 18.26 5.28
CA HIS A 545 -15.94 17.91 5.05
C HIS A 545 -16.34 16.52 5.56
N GLY A 546 -15.39 15.68 5.98
CA GLY A 546 -15.62 14.26 6.26
C GLY A 546 -15.86 13.47 4.97
N ASN A 547 -16.79 12.50 4.98
CA ASN A 547 -17.19 11.76 3.77
C ASN A 547 -18.71 11.84 3.49
N GLY A 548 -19.34 12.93 3.93
CA GLY A 548 -20.75 13.21 3.63
C GLY A 548 -20.99 13.71 2.21
N PRO A 549 -22.24 14.05 1.84
CA PRO A 549 -22.57 14.63 0.53
C PRO A 549 -21.77 15.89 0.19
N SER A 550 -21.42 16.71 1.20
CA SER A 550 -20.58 17.89 1.04
C SER A 550 -19.19 17.55 0.48
N PHE A 551 -18.57 16.47 0.96
CA PHE A 551 -17.28 16.00 0.46
C PHE A 551 -17.38 15.56 -1.01
N PHE A 552 -18.34 14.70 -1.36
CA PHE A 552 -18.48 14.17 -2.73
C PHE A 552 -18.91 15.20 -3.77
N ASN A 553 -19.32 16.39 -3.35
CA ASN A 553 -19.66 17.50 -4.23
C ASN A 553 -18.51 18.53 -4.34
N THR A 554 -17.37 18.29 -3.70
CA THR A 554 -16.21 19.19 -3.79
C THR A 554 -15.45 19.04 -5.12
N PRO A 555 -14.73 20.09 -5.56
CA PRO A 555 -13.90 20.01 -6.77
C PRO A 555 -12.86 18.88 -6.74
N GLY A 556 -12.16 18.66 -5.63
CA GLY A 556 -11.17 17.58 -5.53
C GLY A 556 -11.81 16.20 -5.63
N ALA A 557 -12.88 15.92 -4.87
CA ALA A 557 -13.57 14.63 -4.94
C ALA A 557 -14.20 14.35 -6.31
N THR A 558 -14.78 15.37 -6.95
CA THR A 558 -15.39 15.25 -8.29
C THR A 558 -14.35 15.24 -9.42
N GLY A 559 -13.12 15.66 -9.15
CA GLY A 559 -12.00 15.59 -10.07
C GLY A 559 -11.39 14.19 -10.21
N VAL A 560 -11.57 13.31 -9.21
CA VAL A 560 -11.00 11.95 -9.23
C VAL A 560 -11.64 11.08 -10.33
N ARG A 561 -10.83 10.25 -10.99
CA ARG A 561 -11.14 9.36 -12.10
C ARG A 561 -10.51 7.98 -11.82
N PRO A 562 -11.31 6.89 -11.83
CA PRO A 562 -12.77 6.90 -11.91
C PRO A 562 -13.40 7.64 -10.72
N PRO A 563 -14.66 8.14 -10.83
CA PRO A 563 -15.31 8.85 -9.75
C PRO A 563 -15.32 8.03 -8.45
N LEU A 564 -15.07 8.69 -7.32
CA LEU A 564 -15.09 8.03 -6.01
C LEU A 564 -16.47 7.40 -5.76
N LYS A 565 -16.47 6.13 -5.33
CA LYS A 565 -17.67 5.46 -4.83
C LYS A 565 -18.21 6.26 -3.64
N ARG A 566 -19.53 6.43 -3.56
CA ARG A 566 -20.19 7.01 -2.39
C ARG A 566 -20.42 5.91 -1.33
N PRO A 567 -20.49 6.25 -0.03
CA PRO A 567 -20.98 5.32 0.99
C PRO A 567 -22.36 4.77 0.61
N ALA A 568 -22.65 3.53 1.01
CA ALA A 568 -23.98 2.97 0.82
C ALA A 568 -25.05 3.84 1.51
N ALA A 569 -26.27 3.88 0.97
CA ALA A 569 -27.31 4.82 1.39
C ALA A 569 -27.71 4.69 2.88
N ASP A 570 -27.47 3.53 3.47
CA ASP A 570 -27.74 3.17 4.87
C ASP A 570 -26.51 3.29 5.80
N THR A 571 -25.35 3.67 5.27
CA THR A 571 -24.11 3.77 6.04
C THR A 571 -23.95 5.16 6.65
N ASP A 572 -23.77 5.23 7.97
CA ASP A 572 -23.45 6.47 8.68
C ASP A 572 -22.17 7.11 8.11
N THR A 573 -22.31 8.27 7.47
CA THR A 573 -21.18 9.10 7.05
C THR A 573 -20.52 9.78 8.26
N VAL A 574 -19.25 10.12 8.11
CA VAL A 574 -18.47 10.91 9.06
C VAL A 574 -18.73 12.39 8.74
N PRO A 575 -19.33 13.14 9.68
CA PRO A 575 -19.56 14.57 9.47
C PRO A 575 -18.25 15.35 9.55
N ALA A 576 -18.29 16.60 9.06
CA ALA A 576 -17.21 17.55 9.27
C ALA A 576 -16.91 17.68 10.78
N PRO A 577 -15.62 17.71 11.19
CA PRO A 577 -15.26 17.85 12.58
C PRO A 577 -15.71 19.20 13.16
N SER A 578 -16.20 19.17 14.40
CA SER A 578 -16.55 20.37 15.17
C SER A 578 -15.87 20.32 16.54
N PRO A 579 -14.95 21.26 16.85
CA PRO A 579 -14.45 22.31 15.97
C PRO A 579 -13.66 21.75 14.77
N PRO A 580 -13.50 22.52 13.68
CA PRO A 580 -12.79 22.05 12.49
C PRO A 580 -11.30 21.83 12.78
N PHE A 581 -10.78 20.69 12.33
CA PHE A 581 -9.35 20.37 12.40
C PHE A 581 -8.55 20.92 11.23
N ALA A 582 -9.21 21.15 10.11
CA ALA A 582 -8.61 21.68 8.90
C ALA A 582 -9.53 22.72 8.26
N ALA A 583 -8.94 23.61 7.48
CA ALA A 583 -9.65 24.59 6.68
C ALA A 583 -8.87 24.90 5.40
N PHE A 584 -9.53 25.45 4.40
CA PHE A 584 -8.85 26.04 3.25
C PHE A 584 -8.46 27.50 3.55
N HIS A 585 -7.25 27.87 3.16
CA HIS A 585 -6.79 29.24 3.10
C HIS A 585 -7.39 29.94 1.86
N ALA A 586 -7.28 31.27 1.77
CA ALA A 586 -7.85 32.05 0.66
C ALA A 586 -7.22 31.73 -0.71
N ASP A 587 -5.93 31.38 -0.71
CA ASP A 587 -5.23 30.85 -1.89
C ASP A 587 -5.58 29.38 -2.18
N GLY A 588 -6.39 28.75 -1.30
CA GLY A 588 -6.86 27.37 -1.29
C GLY A 588 -5.88 26.33 -0.70
N ARG A 589 -4.72 26.73 -0.18
CA ARG A 589 -3.83 25.82 0.56
C ARG A 589 -4.60 25.24 1.73
N LEU A 590 -4.39 23.97 2.01
CA LEU A 590 -4.95 23.35 3.21
C LEU A 590 -4.17 23.85 4.44
N ARG A 591 -4.87 24.13 5.53
CA ARG A 591 -4.26 24.44 6.82
C ARG A 591 -4.84 23.55 7.90
N LEU A 592 -3.98 23.11 8.81
CA LEU A 592 -4.35 22.26 9.95
C LEU A 592 -4.25 23.07 11.23
N ARG A 593 -5.22 22.89 12.13
CA ARG A 593 -5.31 23.65 13.37
C ARG A 593 -4.20 23.23 14.33
N CYS A 594 -3.51 24.22 14.90
CA CYS A 594 -2.48 24.06 15.92
C CYS A 594 -2.49 25.33 16.77
N ASP A 595 -3.26 25.32 17.87
CA ASP A 595 -3.66 26.53 18.59
C ASP A 595 -2.48 27.31 19.16
N HIS A 596 -1.39 26.60 19.48
CA HIS A 596 -0.17 27.19 20.00
C HIS A 596 0.86 27.60 18.93
N ALA A 597 0.58 27.42 17.63
CA ALA A 597 1.36 28.05 16.55
C ALA A 597 1.04 29.56 16.48
N ASP A 598 1.90 30.36 15.83
CA ASP A 598 1.75 31.84 15.83
C ASP A 598 0.41 32.32 15.26
N ASP A 599 -0.09 31.64 14.24
CA ASP A 599 -1.39 31.95 13.62
C ASP A 599 -2.51 30.99 14.05
N GLY A 600 -2.24 30.07 14.99
CA GLY A 600 -3.17 28.98 15.35
C GLY A 600 -3.30 27.88 14.28
N TRP A 601 -2.47 27.92 13.23
CA TRP A 601 -2.49 27.01 12.09
C TRP A 601 -1.08 26.64 11.62
N ILE A 602 -0.96 25.45 11.03
CA ILE A 602 0.14 25.05 10.14
C ILE A 602 -0.41 24.94 8.71
N VAL A 603 0.37 25.32 7.71
CA VAL A 603 -0.08 25.52 6.33
C VAL A 603 0.61 24.55 5.37
N GLU A 604 -0.12 24.01 4.40
CA GLU A 604 0.38 23.15 3.32
C GLU A 604 1.48 23.85 2.52
N ALA A 605 2.70 23.29 2.54
CA ALA A 605 3.85 23.80 1.81
C ALA A 605 4.05 23.11 0.44
N THR A 606 3.32 22.03 0.18
CA THR A 606 3.47 21.18 -1.03
C THR A 606 2.52 21.51 -2.16
N ARG A 607 1.57 22.45 -1.95
CA ARG A 607 0.64 22.82 -3.00
C ARG A 607 1.38 23.43 -4.18
N SER A 608 1.25 22.81 -5.35
CA SER A 608 1.79 23.31 -6.61
C SER A 608 0.67 23.68 -7.58
N ASP A 609 1.00 24.49 -8.59
CA ASP A 609 0.10 24.84 -9.71
C ASP A 609 0.00 23.71 -10.76
N MET A 610 0.41 22.48 -10.43
CA MET A 610 0.31 21.35 -11.34
C MET A 610 -1.16 21.04 -11.66
N PRO A 611 -1.51 20.81 -12.95
CA PRO A 611 -2.89 20.58 -13.38
C PRO A 611 -3.47 19.29 -12.82
N VAL A 612 -2.61 18.29 -12.62
CA VAL A 612 -2.95 17.03 -11.95
C VAL A 612 -2.09 16.96 -10.69
N GLN A 613 -2.72 17.08 -9.54
CA GLN A 613 -2.06 16.83 -8.27
C GLN A 613 -2.27 15.34 -7.94
N CYS A 614 -1.42 14.50 -8.52
CA CYS A 614 -1.38 13.07 -8.23
C CYS A 614 -0.21 12.83 -7.28
N THR A 615 -0.49 12.37 -6.07
CA THR A 615 0.55 11.78 -5.23
C THR A 615 0.40 10.27 -5.09
N ARG A 616 -0.77 9.69 -5.39
CA ARG A 616 -0.95 8.23 -5.47
C ARG A 616 -0.99 7.74 -6.91
N ALA A 617 -0.08 6.88 -7.32
CA ALA A 617 -0.10 6.35 -8.67
C ALA A 617 -1.34 5.47 -8.95
N GLY A 618 -1.84 5.49 -10.19
CA GLY A 618 -3.08 4.80 -10.56
C GLY A 618 -4.36 5.51 -10.11
N ALA A 619 -4.25 6.65 -9.42
CA ALA A 619 -5.36 7.47 -9.03
C ALA A 619 -4.99 8.95 -9.12
N ASN A 620 -5.78 9.75 -9.81
CA ASN A 620 -5.57 11.20 -9.85
C ASN A 620 -6.01 11.89 -8.53
N MET A 621 -5.35 11.54 -7.41
CA MET A 621 -5.61 12.05 -6.06
C MET A 621 -4.33 12.50 -5.34
N VAL A 622 -4.44 13.50 -4.46
CA VAL A 622 -3.39 13.94 -3.52
C VAL A 622 -3.67 13.32 -2.16
N ILE A 623 -2.71 12.57 -1.64
CA ILE A 623 -2.77 11.99 -0.29
C ILE A 623 -1.50 12.24 0.54
N ASP A 624 -0.44 12.77 -0.08
CA ASP A 624 0.82 13.11 0.59
C ASP A 624 0.97 14.62 0.76
N PHE A 625 1.31 15.05 1.97
CA PHE A 625 1.37 16.47 2.32
C PHE A 625 2.57 16.81 3.19
N ILE A 626 3.07 18.04 3.07
CA ILE A 626 3.94 18.68 4.07
C ILE A 626 3.22 19.94 4.55
N PHE A 627 3.02 20.04 5.86
CA PHE A 627 2.50 21.21 6.54
C PHE A 627 3.59 21.84 7.40
N VAL A 628 3.62 23.17 7.44
CA VAL A 628 4.63 23.92 8.19
C VAL A 628 3.98 25.08 8.94
N GLY A 629 4.43 25.34 10.16
CA GLY A 629 4.10 26.56 10.91
C GLY A 629 5.23 26.98 11.84
N THR A 630 5.05 28.09 12.54
CA THR A 630 6.09 28.71 13.38
C THR A 630 5.61 29.00 14.80
N ILE A 631 6.59 29.16 15.70
CA ILE A 631 6.40 29.68 17.05
C ILE A 631 7.38 30.86 17.24
N GLY A 632 6.84 32.01 17.62
CA GLY A 632 7.48 33.31 17.84
C GLY A 632 8.24 33.88 16.65
N ALA A 633 7.71 33.73 15.44
CA ALA A 633 8.12 34.51 14.27
C ALA A 633 7.33 35.84 14.22
N SER A 634 7.98 36.93 13.83
CA SER A 634 7.38 38.28 13.82
C SER A 634 6.60 38.64 12.55
N GLN A 635 6.64 37.83 11.48
CA GLN A 635 5.90 38.09 10.22
C GLN A 635 5.44 36.83 9.46
N THR A 636 4.11 36.73 9.31
CA THR A 636 3.22 36.17 8.25
C THR A 636 3.51 34.87 7.50
N ASN A 637 2.49 34.01 7.44
CA ASN A 637 2.27 32.75 6.68
C ASN A 637 2.83 32.61 5.24
N ASP A 638 3.23 33.67 4.55
CA ASP A 638 3.66 33.60 3.14
C ASP A 638 5.12 33.15 2.94
N THR A 639 5.89 33.02 4.03
CA THR A 639 7.32 32.67 3.98
C THR A 639 7.64 31.26 4.48
N VAL A 640 6.66 30.49 4.95
CA VAL A 640 6.95 29.30 5.76
C VAL A 640 7.45 28.10 4.94
N GLY A 641 7.05 27.99 3.67
CA GLY A 641 7.58 26.98 2.77
C GLY A 641 7.08 27.15 1.33
N ARG A 642 7.93 26.80 0.36
CA ARG A 642 7.59 26.81 -1.06
C ARG A 642 7.62 25.38 -1.61
N PRO A 643 6.65 24.99 -2.46
CA PRO A 643 6.67 23.69 -3.09
C PRO A 643 7.96 23.56 -3.92
N HIS A 644 8.66 22.45 -3.74
CA HIS A 644 9.79 22.07 -4.58
C HIS A 644 9.32 20.94 -5.51
N CYS A 645 9.17 21.27 -6.79
CA CYS A 645 8.64 20.35 -7.78
C CYS A 645 9.73 19.34 -8.19
N LEU A 646 9.72 18.16 -7.58
CA LEU A 646 10.56 17.02 -8.00
C LEU A 646 9.97 16.35 -9.25
N CYS A 647 8.65 16.14 -9.24
CA CYS A 647 7.91 15.47 -10.29
C CYS A 647 7.43 16.47 -11.32
N SER A 648 7.71 16.24 -12.61
CA SER A 648 7.20 17.12 -13.67
C SER A 648 5.68 16.95 -13.87
N PRO A 649 4.98 17.92 -14.49
CA PRO A 649 3.56 17.75 -14.84
C PRO A 649 3.29 16.48 -15.66
N SER A 650 4.18 16.14 -16.60
CA SER A 650 4.09 14.88 -17.36
C SER A 650 4.24 13.64 -16.50
N ASP A 651 4.99 13.72 -15.38
CA ASP A 651 5.11 12.60 -14.45
C ASP A 651 3.83 12.44 -13.63
N ALA A 652 3.23 13.56 -13.22
CA ALA A 652 1.95 13.54 -12.53
C ALA A 652 0.82 13.00 -13.44
N GLU A 653 0.81 13.40 -14.71
CA GLU A 653 -0.14 12.86 -15.71
C GLU A 653 0.08 11.37 -15.96
N ALA A 654 1.33 10.93 -16.14
CA ALA A 654 1.64 9.52 -16.36
C ALA A 654 1.34 8.66 -15.13
N ALA A 655 1.63 9.15 -13.92
CA ALA A 655 1.31 8.46 -12.67
C ALA A 655 -0.19 8.43 -12.37
N ALA A 656 -0.97 9.39 -12.90
CA ALA A 656 -2.41 9.45 -12.73
C ALA A 656 -3.18 8.49 -13.64
N ASP A 657 -2.52 7.86 -14.61
CA ASP A 657 -3.14 6.86 -15.49
C ASP A 657 -3.63 5.65 -14.66
N GLU A 658 -4.91 5.30 -14.80
CA GLU A 658 -5.55 4.23 -14.02
C GLU A 658 -4.89 2.85 -14.24
N VAL A 659 -4.25 2.64 -15.39
CA VAL A 659 -3.67 1.35 -15.79
C VAL A 659 -2.16 1.33 -15.57
N GLU A 660 -1.46 2.36 -16.04
CA GLU A 660 0.00 2.42 -16.10
C GLU A 660 0.63 3.24 -14.98
N GLY A 661 -0.19 3.99 -14.24
CA GLY A 661 0.29 4.94 -13.24
C GLY A 661 1.23 4.30 -12.23
N ILE A 662 0.83 3.17 -11.67
CA ILE A 662 1.64 2.42 -10.70
C ILE A 662 2.94 1.91 -11.34
N ARG A 663 2.87 1.34 -12.56
CA ARG A 663 4.07 0.86 -13.28
C ARG A 663 5.06 1.99 -13.48
N PHE A 664 4.56 3.11 -13.97
CA PHE A 664 5.34 4.32 -14.20
C PHE A 664 5.97 4.83 -12.91
N ALA A 665 5.18 4.96 -11.84
CA ALA A 665 5.65 5.51 -10.58
C ALA A 665 6.72 4.62 -9.94
N VAL A 666 6.52 3.30 -9.90
CA VAL A 666 7.53 2.37 -9.35
C VAL A 666 8.79 2.36 -10.21
N ALA A 667 8.67 2.31 -11.54
CA ALA A 667 9.83 2.29 -12.43
C ALA A 667 10.62 3.61 -12.41
N LYS A 668 9.94 4.75 -12.21
CA LYS A 668 10.58 6.07 -12.26
C LYS A 668 11.00 6.61 -10.89
N TRP A 669 10.23 6.31 -9.86
CA TRP A 669 10.34 6.86 -8.51
C TRP A 669 10.54 5.77 -7.44
N GLY A 670 10.48 4.48 -7.77
CA GLY A 670 10.68 3.42 -6.78
C GLY A 670 9.58 3.37 -5.71
N SER A 671 8.44 4.00 -5.96
CA SER A 671 7.31 4.14 -5.06
C SER A 671 6.01 4.12 -5.88
N ASP A 672 4.92 3.64 -5.29
CA ASP A 672 3.57 3.80 -5.84
C ASP A 672 2.99 5.19 -5.54
N HIS A 673 3.75 6.06 -4.87
CA HIS A 673 3.45 7.46 -4.65
C HIS A 673 4.47 8.36 -5.35
N LEU A 674 4.03 9.56 -5.75
CA LEU A 674 4.94 10.62 -6.20
C LEU A 674 5.46 11.39 -4.99
N PRO A 675 6.79 11.55 -4.84
CA PRO A 675 7.34 12.26 -3.70
C PRO A 675 6.93 13.73 -3.69
N VAL A 676 6.70 14.27 -2.49
CA VAL A 676 6.41 15.70 -2.29
C VAL A 676 7.57 16.36 -1.55
N CYS A 677 7.97 17.54 -2.01
CA CYS A 677 9.11 18.27 -1.47
C CYS A 677 8.78 19.74 -1.25
N ALA A 678 9.38 20.34 -0.23
CA ALA A 678 9.23 21.75 0.08
C ALA A 678 10.59 22.36 0.49
N ASP A 679 10.87 23.56 -0.03
CA ASP A 679 11.94 24.42 0.44
C ASP A 679 11.36 25.33 1.53
N ILE A 680 11.77 25.09 2.78
CA ILE A 680 11.38 25.81 3.99
C ILE A 680 12.41 26.90 4.24
N ALA A 681 11.95 28.15 4.42
CA ALA A 681 12.84 29.29 4.59
C ALA A 681 13.76 29.11 5.81
N PRO A 682 15.07 29.40 5.69
CA PRO A 682 15.93 29.58 6.85
C PRO A 682 15.47 30.87 7.55
N TYR A 683 15.31 30.82 8.87
CA TYR A 683 14.74 31.92 9.65
C TYR A 683 15.80 32.66 10.45
#